data_AF-A0A3B9V8K6-F1
#
_entry.id   AF-A0A3B9V8K6-F1
#
_cell.length_a   1.000
_cell.length_b   1.000
_cell.length_c   1.000
_cell.angle_alpha   90.00
_cell.angle_beta   90.00
_cell.angle_gamma   90.00
#
_symmetry.space_group_name_H-M   'P 1'
#
loop_
_entity.id
_entity.type
_entity.pdbx_description
1 polymer ?
#
loop_
_entity_poly.entity_id
_entity_poly.type
_entity_poly.pdbx_seq_one_letter_code
_entity_poly.pdbx_strand_id
1 'polypeptide(L)'
;MKKLFLYIEDQLNRLFSPKYNPFYYLGAISTLFFLILLISGIYLFIFYRTNNPYKIVQDLTEKQWYLGGIMRSLHRYASDGLVISIVLHTIREYVNGRYSHYRWIAWVSGVVLFIASLMLGISGYWLVWDERAQLIALKTAELLNDIFFFMEPPSRSFLSNESISGMFFFLLHFLHVAFPLGMIVLIGIHIIRCPRPVLKTPRAVTAGVAVVLLIASIILPATSAQPADLARLPINTPFDWFFFFIYPVRSLLPKSIFWLITIGGTIILFILPWTKRHRLLTAQVTSENCTGCDQCNKDCPYGAIRLQPPEERFPYRLKAVIMPERCAACGICVGACDFNAINLPEMTETQIKEEIIKLLAAIQTDRRPRILLLVCKRSVRFDAVADIIKERANIKAIALPCIGMVQPSMIETGFKSGADGIFLCGCVIGDCHYREGNVWLQARLRGERPPFSNKMVDCQRIGEYWLSSINTTKLAEELRLFEENLNAYNISVHEKPRIIKSIEDRRWSFKRVIASAIPAFLLPAFLILFLSTKPIYPFYSKDKSLIKFTFKHSSKHIGGCRELTKEEIEALPLHMRKTNSPFPSIRMDCGRERFPVYVEVDLDDKNVLSKIYYPAGLRKDGPVFAYEEIPVVPGMHEVKVRMGESKEGPAFDYTFEEKIDVEARGVVVIDLSTMLKSSL
;
A
#
# COMPACT_ATOMS: atom_id res chain seq x y z
N MET A 1 2.58 14.05 -13.97
CA MET A 1 1.89 13.13 -13.03
C MET A 1 0.74 13.80 -12.27
N LYS A 2 0.98 14.77 -11.36
CA LYS A 2 -0.10 15.39 -10.54
C LYS A 2 -1.27 15.98 -11.35
N LYS A 3 -0.99 16.67 -12.46
CA LYS A 3 -2.04 17.24 -13.33
C LYS A 3 -2.96 16.16 -13.92
N LEU A 4 -2.38 15.06 -14.40
CA LEU A 4 -3.11 13.94 -14.99
C LEU A 4 -4.02 13.26 -13.95
N PHE A 5 -3.50 13.00 -12.75
CA PHE A 5 -4.26 12.34 -11.68
C PHE A 5 -5.50 13.16 -11.29
N LEU A 6 -5.33 14.45 -11.05
CA LEU A 6 -6.42 15.36 -10.69
C LEU A 6 -7.40 15.60 -11.87
N TYR A 7 -6.94 15.49 -13.12
CA TYR A 7 -7.83 15.50 -14.29
C TYR A 7 -8.74 14.26 -14.30
N ILE A 8 -8.18 13.07 -14.07
CA ILE A 8 -8.95 11.82 -13.94
C ILE A 8 -9.99 11.95 -12.82
N GLU A 9 -9.57 12.52 -11.68
CA GLU A 9 -10.46 12.75 -10.54
C GLU A 9 -11.62 13.71 -10.88
N ASP A 10 -11.38 14.81 -11.64
CA ASP A 10 -12.43 15.72 -12.11
C ASP A 10 -13.41 15.01 -13.06
N GLN A 11 -12.90 14.14 -13.95
CA GLN A 11 -13.77 13.33 -14.81
C GLN A 11 -14.66 12.39 -13.99
N LEU A 12 -14.11 11.74 -12.97
CA LEU A 12 -14.87 10.87 -12.08
C LEU A 12 -15.90 11.64 -11.23
N ASN A 13 -15.56 12.86 -10.80
CA ASN A 13 -16.52 13.75 -10.14
C ASN A 13 -17.72 14.08 -11.04
N ARG A 14 -17.49 14.22 -12.35
CA ARG A 14 -18.60 14.39 -13.32
C ARG A 14 -19.43 13.12 -13.47
N LEU A 15 -18.85 11.93 -13.31
CA LEU A 15 -19.54 10.65 -13.49
C LEU A 15 -20.34 10.22 -12.25
N PHE A 16 -19.80 10.42 -11.05
CA PHE A 16 -20.33 9.89 -9.79
C PHE A 16 -20.87 10.93 -8.81
N SER A 17 -20.70 12.23 -9.09
CA SER A 17 -20.73 13.30 -8.07
C SER A 17 -19.60 13.14 -7.03
N PRO A 18 -19.04 14.25 -6.49
CA PRO A 18 -18.03 14.18 -5.43
C PRO A 18 -18.40 13.27 -4.26
N LYS A 19 -19.68 13.21 -3.89
CA LYS A 19 -20.16 12.39 -2.77
C LYS A 19 -20.00 10.88 -2.97
N TYR A 20 -20.07 10.39 -4.20
CA TYR A 20 -19.99 8.95 -4.50
C TYR A 20 -18.75 8.57 -5.30
N ASN A 21 -17.82 9.50 -5.54
CA ASN A 21 -16.59 9.24 -6.26
C ASN A 21 -15.72 8.20 -5.49
N PRO A 22 -15.48 6.99 -6.05
CA PRO A 22 -14.71 5.94 -5.37
C PRO A 22 -13.27 6.36 -5.03
N PHE A 23 -12.68 7.30 -5.78
CA PHE A 23 -11.30 7.76 -5.54
C PHE A 23 -11.13 8.46 -4.19
N TYR A 24 -12.20 9.01 -3.62
CA TYR A 24 -12.18 9.64 -2.29
C TYR A 24 -12.21 8.63 -1.15
N TYR A 25 -12.56 7.39 -1.46
CA TYR A 25 -12.74 6.33 -0.48
C TYR A 25 -11.78 5.16 -0.68
N LEU A 26 -10.68 5.31 -1.41
CA LEU A 26 -9.74 4.21 -1.71
C LEU A 26 -9.25 3.45 -0.47
N GLY A 27 -8.93 4.14 0.63
CA GLY A 27 -8.57 3.48 1.90
C GLY A 27 -9.73 2.69 2.53
N ALA A 28 -10.95 3.22 2.46
CA ALA A 28 -12.16 2.53 2.93
C ALA A 28 -12.54 1.35 2.00
N ILE A 29 -12.29 1.47 0.69
CA ILE A 29 -12.45 0.39 -0.28
C ILE A 29 -11.44 -0.73 -0.01
N SER A 30 -10.18 -0.41 0.28
CA SER A 30 -9.19 -1.41 0.74
C SER A 30 -9.66 -2.12 2.02
N THR A 31 -10.22 -1.37 2.97
CA THR A 31 -10.78 -1.96 4.19
C THR A 31 -11.98 -2.88 3.90
N LEU A 32 -12.84 -2.50 2.94
CA LEU A 32 -13.95 -3.34 2.48
C LEU A 32 -13.45 -4.64 1.83
N PHE A 33 -12.48 -4.58 0.92
CA PHE A 33 -11.90 -5.79 0.32
C PHE A 33 -11.25 -6.69 1.37
N PHE A 34 -10.50 -6.10 2.31
CA PHE A 34 -9.92 -6.84 3.42
C PHE A 34 -10.98 -7.54 4.29
N LEU A 35 -12.11 -6.87 4.56
CA LEU A 35 -13.23 -7.50 5.28
C LEU A 35 -13.85 -8.66 4.49
N ILE A 36 -14.04 -8.50 3.17
CA ILE A 36 -14.53 -9.57 2.30
C ILE A 36 -13.56 -10.76 2.33
N LEU A 37 -12.25 -10.50 2.28
CA LEU A 37 -11.21 -11.53 2.39
C LEU A 37 -11.24 -12.27 3.72
N LEU A 38 -11.41 -11.56 4.84
CA LEU A 38 -11.53 -12.20 6.15
C LEU A 38 -12.76 -13.11 6.22
N ILE A 39 -13.92 -12.62 5.79
CA ILE A 39 -15.18 -13.40 5.86
C ILE A 39 -15.12 -14.63 4.95
N SER A 40 -14.74 -14.43 3.68
CA SER A 40 -14.59 -15.54 2.73
C SER A 40 -13.46 -16.50 3.13
N GLY A 41 -12.37 -15.99 3.68
CA GLY A 41 -11.24 -16.77 4.16
C GLY A 41 -11.59 -17.66 5.34
N ILE A 42 -12.34 -17.15 6.33
CA ILE A 42 -12.87 -17.93 7.45
C ILE A 42 -13.76 -19.06 6.93
N TYR A 43 -14.60 -18.79 5.93
CA TYR A 43 -15.42 -19.83 5.32
C TYR A 43 -14.56 -20.92 4.67
N LEU A 44 -13.58 -20.55 3.84
CA LEU A 44 -12.69 -21.49 3.16
C LEU A 44 -11.83 -22.29 4.15
N PHE A 45 -11.38 -21.65 5.23
CA PHE A 45 -10.61 -22.27 6.31
C PHE A 45 -11.32 -23.46 6.94
N ILE A 46 -12.65 -23.39 7.12
CA ILE A 46 -13.45 -24.47 7.72
C ILE A 46 -13.37 -25.77 6.89
N PHE A 47 -13.24 -25.66 5.57
CA PHE A 47 -13.26 -26.81 4.66
C PHE A 47 -11.87 -27.27 4.23
N TYR A 48 -10.84 -26.43 4.34
CA TYR A 48 -9.50 -26.71 3.81
C TYR A 48 -8.80 -27.86 4.57
N ARG A 49 -8.18 -28.77 3.81
CA ARG A 49 -7.40 -29.91 4.34
C ARG A 49 -6.01 -29.94 3.72
N THR A 50 -4.98 -30.08 4.56
CA THR A 50 -3.57 -29.95 4.19
C THR A 50 -2.96 -31.19 3.54
N ASN A 51 -3.63 -32.35 3.63
CA ASN A 51 -3.15 -33.62 3.08
C ASN A 51 -3.34 -33.72 1.55
N ASN A 52 -4.41 -33.12 1.01
CA ASN A 52 -4.66 -33.04 -0.43
C ASN A 52 -5.27 -31.68 -0.79
N PRO A 53 -4.43 -30.62 -0.83
CA PRO A 53 -4.88 -29.25 -0.97
C PRO A 53 -5.56 -28.96 -2.32
N TYR A 54 -5.05 -29.56 -3.41
CA TYR A 54 -5.65 -29.40 -4.73
C TYR A 54 -7.07 -29.95 -4.78
N LYS A 55 -7.27 -31.21 -4.34
CA LYS A 55 -8.56 -31.88 -4.44
C LYS A 55 -9.64 -31.16 -3.63
N ILE A 56 -9.33 -30.69 -2.42
CA ILE A 56 -10.33 -30.01 -1.58
C ILE A 56 -10.76 -28.67 -2.18
N VAL A 57 -9.83 -27.92 -2.78
CA VAL A 57 -10.15 -26.66 -3.47
C VAL A 57 -10.95 -26.91 -4.74
N GLN A 58 -10.65 -27.98 -5.48
CA GLN A 58 -11.43 -28.40 -6.64
C GLN A 58 -12.85 -28.82 -6.25
N ASP A 59 -13.00 -29.63 -5.21
CA ASP A 59 -14.30 -30.09 -4.69
C ASP A 59 -15.16 -28.90 -4.21
N LEU A 60 -14.58 -27.90 -3.53
CA LEU A 60 -15.27 -26.66 -3.16
C LEU A 60 -15.81 -25.90 -4.37
N THR A 61 -15.09 -25.96 -5.49
CA THR A 61 -15.42 -25.22 -6.71
C THR A 61 -16.47 -25.93 -7.54
N GLU A 62 -16.35 -27.24 -7.71
CA GLU A 62 -17.22 -28.03 -8.59
C GLU A 62 -18.42 -28.62 -7.84
N LYS A 63 -18.20 -29.25 -6.68
CA LYS A 63 -19.27 -29.95 -5.93
C LYS A 63 -20.06 -28.98 -5.05
N GLN A 64 -19.41 -27.95 -4.53
CA GLN A 64 -20.04 -26.90 -3.73
C GLN A 64 -20.10 -25.55 -4.46
N TRP A 65 -20.29 -25.56 -5.78
CA TRP A 65 -20.23 -24.37 -6.64
C TRP A 65 -21.08 -23.19 -6.14
N TYR A 66 -22.25 -23.48 -5.56
CA TYR A 66 -23.23 -22.47 -5.11
C TYR A 66 -22.72 -21.57 -3.99
N LEU A 67 -21.92 -22.10 -3.05
CA LEU A 67 -21.41 -21.31 -1.91
C LEU A 67 -19.90 -21.41 -1.79
N GLY A 68 -19.33 -22.62 -1.86
CA GLY A 68 -17.88 -22.82 -1.88
C GLY A 68 -17.23 -22.16 -3.10
N GLY A 69 -17.79 -22.39 -4.29
CA GLY A 69 -17.34 -21.75 -5.53
C GLY A 69 -17.45 -20.23 -5.50
N ILE A 70 -18.58 -19.69 -5.02
CA ILE A 70 -18.77 -18.24 -4.86
C ILE A 70 -17.81 -17.66 -3.83
N MET A 71 -17.65 -18.27 -2.64
CA MET A 71 -16.74 -17.77 -1.61
C MET A 71 -15.28 -17.82 -2.06
N ARG A 72 -14.86 -18.88 -2.77
CA ARG A 72 -13.54 -18.96 -3.40
C ARG A 72 -13.33 -17.83 -4.40
N SER A 73 -14.33 -17.59 -5.26
CA SER A 73 -14.27 -16.54 -6.28
C SER A 73 -14.25 -15.14 -5.67
N LEU A 74 -15.06 -14.89 -4.64
CA LEU A 74 -15.04 -13.64 -3.88
C LEU A 74 -13.69 -13.42 -3.20
N HIS A 75 -13.13 -14.46 -2.58
CA HIS A 75 -11.81 -14.38 -1.96
C HIS A 75 -10.73 -14.03 -2.99
N ARG A 76 -10.78 -14.68 -4.16
CA ARG A 76 -9.86 -14.45 -5.27
C ARG A 76 -9.98 -13.04 -5.87
N TYR A 77 -11.18 -12.57 -6.17
CA TYR A 77 -11.38 -11.25 -6.80
C TYR A 77 -11.23 -10.10 -5.81
N ALA A 78 -11.56 -10.31 -4.54
CA ALA A 78 -11.30 -9.33 -3.49
C ALA A 78 -9.80 -9.14 -3.23
N SER A 79 -8.97 -10.18 -3.42
CA SER A 79 -7.51 -10.03 -3.28
C SER A 79 -6.91 -9.17 -4.38
N ASP A 80 -7.35 -9.36 -5.64
CA ASP A 80 -6.97 -8.50 -6.78
C ASP A 80 -7.44 -7.05 -6.54
N GLY A 81 -8.70 -6.88 -6.13
CA GLY A 81 -9.29 -5.59 -5.81
C GLY A 81 -8.53 -4.84 -4.70
N LEU A 82 -8.10 -5.56 -3.65
CA LEU A 82 -7.32 -5.01 -2.55
C LEU A 82 -5.97 -4.45 -3.03
N VAL A 83 -5.22 -5.21 -3.85
CA VAL A 83 -3.92 -4.75 -4.36
C VAL A 83 -4.09 -3.48 -5.20
N ILE A 84 -5.08 -3.47 -6.10
CA ILE A 84 -5.38 -2.30 -6.93
C ILE A 84 -5.74 -1.10 -6.06
N SER A 85 -6.63 -1.26 -5.07
CA SER A 85 -7.06 -0.16 -4.23
C SER A 85 -5.93 0.38 -3.35
N ILE A 86 -5.03 -0.48 -2.85
CA ILE A 86 -3.83 -0.06 -2.11
C ILE A 86 -2.86 0.71 -3.01
N VAL A 87 -2.60 0.25 -4.23
CA VAL A 87 -1.72 0.94 -5.18
C VAL A 87 -2.30 2.32 -5.52
N LEU A 88 -3.59 2.39 -5.87
CA LEU A 88 -4.27 3.66 -6.15
C LEU A 88 -4.27 4.58 -4.94
N HIS A 89 -4.52 4.05 -3.73
CA HIS A 89 -4.45 4.81 -2.49
C HIS A 89 -3.06 5.40 -2.28
N THR A 90 -2.01 4.59 -2.44
CA THR A 90 -0.62 5.01 -2.26
C THR A 90 -0.21 6.09 -3.26
N ILE A 91 -0.53 5.92 -4.54
CA ILE A 91 -0.27 6.90 -5.60
C ILE A 91 -1.00 8.21 -5.29
N ARG A 92 -2.27 8.14 -4.89
CA ARG A 92 -3.07 9.31 -4.56
C ARG A 92 -2.48 10.10 -3.40
N GLU A 93 -2.13 9.43 -2.31
CA GLU A 93 -1.56 10.10 -1.13
C GLU A 93 -0.16 10.69 -1.45
N TYR A 94 0.63 10.02 -2.30
CA TYR A 94 1.87 10.56 -2.83
C TYR A 94 1.66 11.84 -3.65
N VAL A 95 0.80 11.79 -4.67
CA VAL A 95 0.51 12.91 -5.58
C VAL A 95 -0.04 14.13 -4.84
N ASN A 96 -0.84 13.89 -3.80
CA ASN A 96 -1.40 14.94 -2.95
C ASN A 96 -0.46 15.45 -1.86
N GLY A 97 0.75 14.89 -1.74
CA GLY A 97 1.74 15.28 -0.73
C GLY A 97 1.35 14.89 0.69
N ARG A 98 0.50 13.87 0.85
CA ARG A 98 -0.12 13.44 2.11
C ARG A 98 0.69 12.32 2.81
N TYR A 99 2.01 12.33 2.64
CA TYR A 99 2.90 11.28 3.13
C TYR A 99 3.96 11.76 4.15
N SER A 100 4.20 13.08 4.24
CA SER A 100 5.26 13.65 5.08
C SER A 100 4.76 14.18 6.43
N HIS A 101 5.70 14.60 7.28
CA HIS A 101 5.43 15.23 8.58
C HIS A 101 4.55 14.38 9.49
N TYR A 102 3.45 14.95 9.99
CA TYR A 102 2.51 14.33 10.91
C TYR A 102 1.83 13.06 10.36
N ARG A 103 2.00 12.75 9.06
CA ARG A 103 1.47 11.54 8.40
C ARG A 103 2.51 10.45 8.12
N TRP A 104 3.77 10.61 8.54
CA TRP A 104 4.82 9.64 8.22
C TRP A 104 4.49 8.22 8.73
N ILE A 105 3.85 8.09 9.90
CA ILE A 105 3.45 6.79 10.44
C ILE A 105 2.46 6.10 9.52
N ALA A 106 1.44 6.82 9.05
CA ALA A 106 0.46 6.28 8.11
C ALA A 106 1.15 5.84 6.81
N TRP A 107 2.09 6.63 6.28
CA TRP A 107 2.83 6.25 5.08
C TRP A 107 3.66 4.97 5.28
N VAL A 108 4.51 4.93 6.30
CA VAL A 108 5.42 3.80 6.56
C VAL A 108 4.65 2.51 6.86
N SER A 109 3.65 2.58 7.74
CA SER A 109 2.78 1.43 7.99
C SER A 109 1.98 1.02 6.75
N GLY A 110 1.60 1.96 5.88
CA GLY A 110 0.95 1.69 4.59
C GLY A 110 1.85 0.93 3.63
N VAL A 111 3.14 1.26 3.55
CA VAL A 111 4.14 0.51 2.77
C VAL A 111 4.28 -0.91 3.31
N VAL A 112 4.34 -1.10 4.63
CA VAL A 112 4.37 -2.42 5.27
C VAL A 112 3.12 -3.23 4.94
N LEU A 113 1.93 -2.62 5.06
CA LEU A 113 0.65 -3.24 4.70
C LEU A 113 0.60 -3.65 3.22
N PHE A 114 1.14 -2.82 2.32
CA PHE A 114 1.21 -3.14 0.90
C PHE A 114 2.08 -4.38 0.64
N ILE A 115 3.30 -4.41 1.18
CA ILE A 115 4.22 -5.56 1.02
C ILE A 115 3.60 -6.82 1.64
N ALA A 116 3.04 -6.72 2.84
CA ALA A 116 2.38 -7.85 3.51
C ALA A 116 1.19 -8.39 2.69
N SER A 117 0.42 -7.50 2.05
CA SER A 117 -0.71 -7.90 1.19
C SER A 117 -0.23 -8.68 -0.05
N LEU A 118 0.89 -8.27 -0.66
CA LEU A 118 1.48 -9.01 -1.78
C LEU A 118 1.96 -10.41 -1.36
N MET A 119 2.67 -10.51 -0.23
CA MET A 119 3.14 -11.80 0.31
C MET A 119 1.97 -12.73 0.66
N LEU A 120 0.89 -12.16 1.22
CA LEU A 120 -0.31 -12.93 1.53
C LEU A 120 -1.01 -13.43 0.28
N GLY A 121 -1.14 -12.61 -0.77
CA GLY A 121 -1.70 -13.09 -2.03
C GLY A 121 -0.87 -14.22 -2.64
N ILE A 122 0.46 -14.08 -2.68
CA ILE A 122 1.37 -15.13 -3.19
C ILE A 122 1.20 -16.43 -2.39
N SER A 123 1.19 -16.37 -1.05
CA SER A 123 0.99 -17.56 -0.21
C SER A 123 -0.41 -18.17 -0.35
N GLY A 124 -1.45 -17.37 -0.58
CA GLY A 124 -2.81 -17.85 -0.83
C GLY A 124 -2.91 -18.67 -2.12
N TYR A 125 -2.14 -18.28 -3.15
CA TYR A 125 -2.03 -19.08 -4.37
C TYR A 125 -1.37 -20.44 -4.16
N TRP A 126 -0.35 -20.51 -3.29
CA TRP A 126 0.31 -21.78 -2.98
C TRP A 126 -0.65 -22.78 -2.31
N LEU A 127 -1.65 -22.30 -1.55
CA LEU A 127 -2.63 -23.17 -0.91
C LEU A 127 -3.55 -23.90 -1.91
N VAL A 128 -3.68 -23.42 -3.14
CA VAL A 128 -4.47 -24.09 -4.20
C VAL A 128 -3.73 -25.30 -4.77
N TRP A 129 -2.39 -25.21 -4.85
CA TRP A 129 -1.50 -26.26 -5.35
C TRP A 129 -1.84 -26.82 -6.74
N ASP A 130 -2.22 -25.94 -7.67
CA ASP A 130 -2.34 -26.23 -9.10
C ASP A 130 -1.03 -25.89 -9.87
N GLU A 131 -1.00 -26.12 -11.18
CA GLU A 131 0.16 -25.81 -12.05
C GLU A 131 0.61 -24.34 -11.91
N ARG A 132 -0.32 -23.42 -11.58
CA ARG A 132 -0.02 -22.01 -11.33
C ARG A 132 0.74 -21.86 -10.01
N ALA A 133 0.24 -22.46 -8.94
CA ALA A 133 0.91 -22.50 -7.64
C ALA A 133 2.33 -23.07 -7.76
N GLN A 134 2.52 -24.15 -8.52
CA GLN A 134 3.82 -24.75 -8.79
C GLN A 134 4.79 -23.76 -9.44
N LEU A 135 4.37 -23.09 -10.52
CA LEU A 135 5.19 -22.10 -11.21
C LEU A 135 5.62 -20.96 -10.27
N ILE A 136 4.68 -20.41 -9.51
CA ILE A 136 4.94 -19.32 -8.55
C ILE A 136 5.89 -19.81 -7.45
N ALA A 137 5.69 -21.03 -6.94
CA ALA A 137 6.51 -21.59 -5.89
C ALA A 137 7.96 -21.75 -6.35
N LEU A 138 8.18 -22.34 -7.53
CA LEU A 138 9.50 -22.46 -8.14
C LEU A 138 10.16 -21.11 -8.36
N LYS A 139 9.45 -20.14 -8.96
CA LYS A 139 10.04 -18.81 -9.25
C LYS A 139 10.26 -17.96 -7.99
N THR A 140 9.45 -18.13 -6.96
CA THR A 140 9.71 -17.52 -5.64
C THR A 140 10.91 -18.15 -4.98
N ALA A 141 11.03 -19.48 -5.00
CA ALA A 141 12.17 -20.17 -4.41
C ALA A 141 13.48 -19.78 -5.13
N GLU A 142 13.45 -19.66 -6.46
CA GLU A 142 14.56 -19.16 -7.27
C GLU A 142 14.95 -17.73 -6.88
N LEU A 143 13.96 -16.85 -6.71
CA LEU A 143 14.18 -15.47 -6.27
C LEU A 143 14.80 -15.41 -4.86
N LEU A 144 14.39 -16.29 -3.95
CA LEU A 144 14.88 -16.34 -2.58
C LEU A 144 16.27 -16.99 -2.44
N ASN A 145 16.75 -17.77 -3.43
CA ASN A 145 18.08 -18.36 -3.42
C ASN A 145 19.20 -17.30 -3.30
N ASP A 146 18.97 -16.08 -3.80
CA ASP A 146 19.94 -14.99 -3.76
C ASP A 146 19.98 -14.29 -2.38
N ILE A 147 19.08 -14.62 -1.45
CA ILE A 147 18.97 -13.96 -0.13
C ILE A 147 19.82 -14.69 0.90
N PHE A 148 20.78 -13.98 1.48
CA PHE A 148 21.74 -14.50 2.46
C PHE A 148 21.13 -15.16 3.71
N PHE A 149 19.89 -14.82 4.08
CA PHE A 149 19.21 -15.41 5.23
C PHE A 149 18.96 -16.93 5.07
N PHE A 150 18.80 -17.42 3.84
CA PHE A 150 18.56 -18.84 3.57
C PHE A 150 19.87 -19.56 3.31
N MET A 151 20.34 -20.30 4.31
CA MET A 151 21.59 -21.06 4.24
C MET A 151 21.52 -22.25 3.27
N GLU A 152 20.36 -22.92 3.24
CA GLU A 152 20.04 -23.94 2.24
C GLU A 152 19.15 -23.27 1.17
N PRO A 153 19.49 -23.39 -0.14
CA PRO A 153 18.70 -22.78 -1.20
C PRO A 153 17.23 -23.24 -1.15
N PRO A 154 16.26 -22.31 -1.00
CA PRO A 154 14.84 -22.67 -0.89
C PRO A 154 14.32 -23.53 -2.05
N SER A 155 14.91 -23.40 -3.24
CA SER A 155 14.55 -24.17 -4.43
C SER A 155 14.67 -25.68 -4.26
N ARG A 156 15.55 -26.14 -3.36
CA ARG A 156 15.68 -27.57 -3.01
C ARG A 156 14.44 -28.17 -2.37
N SER A 157 13.55 -27.34 -1.81
CA SER A 157 12.28 -27.83 -1.25
C SER A 157 11.30 -28.28 -2.34
N PHE A 158 11.55 -27.94 -3.61
CA PHE A 158 10.68 -28.17 -4.76
C PHE A 158 11.37 -29.05 -5.84
N LEU A 159 12.12 -30.06 -5.39
CA LEU A 159 12.80 -31.01 -6.28
C LEU A 159 11.81 -32.03 -6.85
N SER A 160 11.03 -32.68 -6.00
CA SER A 160 10.10 -33.75 -6.39
C SER A 160 8.76 -33.62 -5.67
N ASN A 161 7.73 -34.32 -6.16
CA ASN A 161 6.41 -34.31 -5.51
C ASN A 161 6.48 -34.87 -4.07
N GLU A 162 7.41 -35.78 -3.80
CA GLU A 162 7.62 -36.37 -2.46
C GLU A 162 8.26 -35.40 -1.47
N SER A 163 8.98 -34.37 -1.94
CA SER A 163 9.57 -33.36 -1.06
C SER A 163 8.51 -32.43 -0.45
N ILE A 164 7.30 -32.42 -1.01
CA ILE A 164 6.19 -31.58 -0.56
C ILE A 164 5.31 -32.35 0.44
N SER A 165 5.50 -32.04 1.72
CA SER A 165 4.82 -32.75 2.82
C SER A 165 3.50 -32.08 3.26
N GLY A 166 2.64 -32.82 3.94
CA GLY A 166 1.45 -32.25 4.61
C GLY A 166 1.80 -31.18 5.68
N MET A 167 3.01 -31.27 6.28
CA MET A 167 3.52 -30.28 7.21
C MET A 167 3.80 -28.93 6.52
N PHE A 168 4.30 -28.95 5.28
CA PHE A 168 4.50 -27.74 4.48
C PHE A 168 3.19 -26.98 4.30
N PHE A 169 2.12 -27.66 3.87
CA PHE A 169 0.81 -27.03 3.71
C PHE A 169 0.18 -26.61 5.03
N PHE A 170 0.39 -27.37 6.11
CA PHE A 170 -0.05 -26.96 7.44
C PHE A 170 0.59 -25.64 7.87
N LEU A 171 1.91 -25.52 7.75
CA LEU A 171 2.62 -24.29 8.11
C LEU A 171 2.21 -23.12 7.21
N LEU A 172 2.13 -23.36 5.89
CA LEU A 172 1.69 -22.35 4.92
C LEU A 172 0.28 -21.85 5.24
N HIS A 173 -0.65 -22.76 5.52
CA HIS A 173 -2.02 -22.43 5.86
C HIS A 173 -2.10 -21.66 7.19
N PHE A 174 -1.35 -22.11 8.22
CA PHE A 174 -1.26 -21.42 9.49
C PHE A 174 -0.77 -19.98 9.33
N LEU A 175 0.32 -19.76 8.59
CA LEU A 175 0.87 -18.42 8.36
C LEU A 175 -0.09 -17.54 7.55
N HIS A 176 -0.73 -18.11 6.53
CA HIS A 176 -1.69 -17.38 5.69
C HIS A 176 -2.94 -16.94 6.48
N VAL A 177 -3.34 -17.69 7.50
CA VAL A 177 -4.48 -17.35 8.39
C VAL A 177 -4.04 -16.42 9.53
N ALA A 178 -2.83 -16.61 10.08
CA ALA A 178 -2.34 -15.83 11.21
C ALA A 178 -1.94 -14.39 10.83
N PHE A 179 -1.30 -14.20 9.68
CA PHE A 179 -0.82 -12.87 9.28
C PHE A 179 -1.92 -11.84 8.97
N PRO A 180 -3.10 -12.20 8.40
CA PRO A 180 -4.24 -11.28 8.32
C PRO A 180 -4.71 -10.77 9.68
N LEU A 181 -4.62 -11.56 10.76
CA LEU A 181 -4.91 -11.08 12.12
C LEU A 181 -3.90 -10.00 12.55
N GLY A 182 -2.62 -10.19 12.20
CA GLY A 182 -1.58 -9.17 12.38
C GLY A 182 -1.84 -7.90 11.53
N MET A 183 -2.43 -8.04 10.34
CA MET A 183 -2.80 -6.88 9.51
C MET A 183 -3.84 -5.99 10.20
N ILE A 184 -4.74 -6.52 11.04
CA ILE A 184 -5.70 -5.71 11.80
C ILE A 184 -4.95 -4.73 12.73
N VAL A 185 -3.91 -5.21 13.40
CA VAL A 185 -3.05 -4.38 14.26
C VAL A 185 -2.30 -3.34 13.43
N LEU A 186 -1.74 -3.74 12.27
CA LEU A 186 -1.05 -2.82 11.36
C LEU A 186 -1.99 -1.74 10.80
N ILE A 187 -3.24 -2.08 10.47
CA ILE A 187 -4.27 -1.11 10.08
C ILE A 187 -4.57 -0.15 11.24
N GLY A 188 -4.64 -0.66 12.47
CA GLY A 188 -4.76 0.17 13.68
C GLY A 188 -3.61 1.18 13.81
N ILE A 189 -2.36 0.74 13.62
CA ILE A 189 -1.17 1.61 13.60
C ILE A 189 -1.27 2.63 12.45
N HIS A 190 -1.72 2.19 11.28
CA HIS A 190 -1.87 3.02 10.09
C HIS A 190 -2.82 4.21 10.30
N ILE A 191 -3.88 4.00 11.09
CA ILE A 191 -4.88 5.04 11.38
C ILE A 191 -4.73 5.68 12.76
N ILE A 192 -3.72 5.31 13.57
CA ILE A 192 -3.61 5.72 14.99
C ILE A 192 -3.56 7.24 15.19
N ARG A 193 -3.00 7.98 14.23
CA ARG A 193 -2.92 9.45 14.23
C ARG A 193 -4.04 10.12 13.43
N CYS A 194 -5.12 9.39 13.21
CA CYS A 194 -6.28 9.81 12.45
C CYS A 194 -7.52 9.62 13.35
N PRO A 195 -7.88 10.59 14.22
CA PRO A 195 -8.95 10.45 15.22
C PRO A 195 -10.33 10.08 14.67
N ARG A 196 -10.55 10.29 13.37
CA ARG A 196 -11.83 10.06 12.68
C ARG A 196 -11.59 9.41 11.32
N PRO A 197 -10.96 8.23 11.24
CA PRO A 197 -10.59 7.64 9.97
C PRO A 197 -11.84 7.18 9.22
N VAL A 198 -11.88 7.43 7.91
CA VAL A 198 -12.98 6.95 7.07
C VAL A 198 -12.73 5.49 6.75
N LEU A 199 -13.37 4.59 7.50
CA LEU A 199 -13.25 3.13 7.32
C LEU A 199 -14.38 2.54 6.48
N LYS A 200 -15.51 3.26 6.34
CA LYS A 200 -16.69 2.79 5.62
C LYS A 200 -16.93 3.67 4.40
N THR A 201 -17.25 3.03 3.29
CA THR A 201 -17.68 3.71 2.07
C THR A 201 -19.16 4.10 2.18
N PRO A 202 -19.65 5.07 1.38
CA PRO A 202 -21.09 5.29 1.25
C PRO A 202 -21.80 4.00 0.83
N ARG A 203 -22.99 3.73 1.38
CA ARG A 203 -23.74 2.47 1.16
C ARG A 203 -23.90 2.12 -0.33
N ALA A 204 -24.10 3.11 -1.19
CA ALA A 204 -24.20 2.93 -2.64
C ALA A 204 -22.90 2.40 -3.25
N VAL A 205 -21.74 2.89 -2.82
CA VAL A 205 -20.42 2.41 -3.27
C VAL A 205 -20.17 1.00 -2.75
N THR A 206 -20.49 0.73 -1.48
CA THR A 206 -20.39 -0.63 -0.89
C THR A 206 -21.22 -1.63 -1.69
N ALA A 207 -22.50 -1.31 -1.93
CA ALA A 207 -23.40 -2.17 -2.69
C ALA A 207 -22.91 -2.35 -4.13
N GLY A 208 -22.43 -1.29 -4.78
CA GLY A 208 -21.86 -1.36 -6.13
C GLY A 208 -20.67 -2.33 -6.22
N VAL A 209 -19.68 -2.20 -5.33
CA VAL A 209 -18.52 -3.10 -5.29
C VAL A 209 -18.94 -4.53 -5.00
N ALA A 210 -19.79 -4.76 -3.99
CA ALA A 210 -20.24 -6.10 -3.62
C ALA A 210 -21.03 -6.80 -4.74
N VAL A 211 -21.94 -6.08 -5.40
CA VAL A 211 -22.73 -6.60 -6.52
C VAL A 211 -21.83 -6.94 -7.71
N VAL A 212 -20.86 -6.08 -8.04
CA VAL A 212 -19.92 -6.33 -9.14
C VAL A 212 -19.06 -7.56 -8.86
N LEU A 213 -18.53 -7.71 -7.65
CA LEU A 213 -17.77 -8.89 -7.27
C LEU A 213 -18.62 -10.16 -7.28
N LEU A 214 -19.87 -10.09 -6.81
CA LEU A 214 -20.78 -11.22 -6.80
C LEU A 214 -21.14 -11.66 -8.22
N ILE A 215 -21.47 -10.70 -9.10
CA ILE A 215 -21.74 -10.96 -10.52
C ILE A 215 -20.52 -11.57 -11.18
N ALA A 216 -19.33 -11.01 -10.96
CA ALA A 216 -18.08 -11.56 -11.49
C ALA A 216 -17.86 -13.00 -11.01
N SER A 217 -18.10 -13.27 -9.71
CA SER A 217 -17.95 -14.59 -9.10
C SER A 217 -18.92 -15.64 -9.64
N ILE A 218 -20.10 -15.24 -10.12
CA ILE A 218 -21.11 -16.14 -10.69
C ILE A 218 -20.84 -16.37 -12.19
N ILE A 219 -20.55 -15.31 -12.94
CA ILE A 219 -20.37 -15.39 -14.40
C ILE A 219 -19.02 -16.03 -14.74
N LEU A 220 -17.97 -15.68 -13.98
CA LEU A 220 -16.61 -16.16 -14.15
C LEU A 220 -16.14 -16.69 -12.80
N PRO A 221 -16.48 -17.92 -12.41
CA PRO A 221 -15.99 -18.48 -11.16
C PRO A 221 -14.48 -18.71 -11.23
N ALA A 222 -13.80 -18.57 -10.09
CA ALA A 222 -12.39 -18.89 -9.97
C ALA A 222 -12.19 -20.41 -10.08
N THR A 223 -11.53 -20.85 -11.15
CA THR A 223 -11.21 -22.26 -11.41
C THR A 223 -9.74 -22.55 -11.09
N SER A 224 -9.43 -23.83 -10.85
CA SER A 224 -8.05 -24.31 -10.71
C SER A 224 -7.50 -24.73 -12.06
N ALA A 225 -6.19 -24.63 -12.24
CA ALA A 225 -5.51 -25.28 -13.38
C ALA A 225 -5.38 -26.80 -13.13
N GLN A 226 -4.57 -27.48 -13.96
CA GLN A 226 -4.17 -28.87 -13.73
C GLN A 226 -3.47 -29.01 -12.37
N PRO A 227 -3.50 -30.19 -11.73
CA PRO A 227 -2.77 -30.41 -10.49
C PRO A 227 -1.28 -30.15 -10.68
N ALA A 228 -0.63 -29.61 -9.66
CA ALA A 228 0.82 -29.44 -9.65
C ALA A 228 1.53 -30.79 -9.77
N ASP A 229 2.52 -30.85 -10.65
CA ASP A 229 3.40 -32.00 -10.86
C ASP A 229 4.83 -31.51 -11.10
N LEU A 230 5.69 -31.66 -10.09
CA LEU A 230 7.09 -31.23 -10.14
C LEU A 230 7.95 -32.02 -11.15
N ALA A 231 7.46 -33.15 -11.65
CA ALA A 231 8.08 -33.91 -12.73
C ALA A 231 7.79 -33.33 -14.13
N ARG A 232 6.92 -32.32 -14.23
CA ARG A 232 6.55 -31.69 -15.50
C ARG A 232 6.67 -30.16 -15.43
N LEU A 233 7.13 -29.55 -16.51
CA LEU A 233 7.23 -28.11 -16.61
C LEU A 233 5.84 -27.46 -16.79
N PRO A 234 5.53 -26.43 -15.98
CA PRO A 234 4.31 -25.66 -16.15
C PRO A 234 4.44 -24.75 -17.39
N ILE A 235 3.58 -24.96 -18.40
CA ILE A 235 3.63 -24.21 -19.67
C ILE A 235 2.25 -23.70 -20.04
N ASN A 236 2.18 -22.43 -20.47
CA ASN A 236 0.95 -21.71 -20.79
C ASN A 236 -0.03 -21.57 -19.61
N THR A 237 0.49 -21.56 -18.40
CA THR A 237 -0.32 -21.40 -17.20
C THR A 237 -0.86 -19.96 -17.10
N PRO A 238 -2.15 -19.76 -16.80
CA PRO A 238 -2.71 -18.42 -16.64
C PRO A 238 -1.94 -17.62 -15.57
N PHE A 239 -1.62 -16.37 -15.88
CA PHE A 239 -0.71 -15.55 -15.09
C PHE A 239 -1.42 -14.33 -14.53
N ASP A 240 -1.32 -14.13 -13.22
CA ASP A 240 -1.89 -12.98 -12.53
C ASP A 240 -0.86 -11.87 -12.34
N TRP A 241 -1.05 -10.79 -13.09
CA TRP A 241 -0.14 -9.65 -13.09
C TRP A 241 -0.18 -8.82 -11.81
N PHE A 242 -1.20 -8.94 -10.95
CA PHE A 242 -1.27 -8.16 -9.71
C PHE A 242 -0.29 -8.64 -8.65
N PHE A 243 -0.09 -9.95 -8.55
CA PHE A 243 0.82 -10.56 -7.58
C PHE A 243 2.15 -11.00 -8.21
N PHE A 244 2.15 -11.37 -9.48
CA PHE A 244 3.29 -12.08 -10.07
C PHE A 244 4.15 -11.23 -10.99
N PHE A 245 3.84 -9.93 -11.17
CA PHE A 245 4.64 -9.02 -12.01
C PHE A 245 6.14 -9.02 -11.70
N ILE A 246 6.53 -9.38 -10.47
CA ILE A 246 7.92 -9.43 -10.04
C ILE A 246 8.75 -10.51 -10.76
N TYR A 247 8.15 -11.66 -11.12
CA TYR A 247 8.90 -12.76 -11.72
C TYR A 247 9.30 -12.50 -13.18
N PRO A 248 8.42 -11.97 -14.07
CA PRO A 248 8.80 -11.55 -15.41
C PRO A 248 9.84 -10.42 -15.40
N VAL A 249 9.73 -9.49 -14.45
CA VAL A 249 10.73 -8.43 -14.28
C VAL A 249 12.09 -9.02 -13.89
N ARG A 250 12.10 -10.01 -13.00
CA ARG A 250 13.32 -10.73 -12.62
C ARG A 250 13.92 -11.53 -13.77
N SER A 251 13.12 -12.14 -14.65
CA SER A 251 13.64 -12.90 -15.80
C SER A 251 14.20 -12.00 -16.90
N LEU A 252 13.71 -10.77 -17.03
CA LEU A 252 14.19 -9.79 -18.02
C LEU A 252 15.43 -8.99 -17.57
N LEU A 253 15.67 -8.89 -16.26
CA LEU A 253 16.74 -8.07 -15.70
C LEU A 253 17.89 -8.91 -15.11
N PRO A 254 19.16 -8.45 -15.22
CA PRO A 254 20.27 -9.02 -14.45
C PRO A 254 19.99 -8.97 -12.94
N LYS A 255 20.47 -9.99 -12.20
CA LYS A 255 20.25 -10.13 -10.74
C LYS A 255 20.57 -8.85 -9.96
N SER A 256 21.73 -8.24 -10.24
CA SER A 256 22.20 -7.02 -9.56
C SER A 256 21.26 -5.83 -9.78
N ILE A 257 20.83 -5.62 -11.03
CA ILE A 257 19.91 -4.53 -11.40
C ILE A 257 18.54 -4.74 -10.77
N PHE A 258 18.03 -5.97 -10.81
CA PHE A 258 16.76 -6.32 -10.18
C PHE A 258 16.75 -5.99 -8.68
N TRP A 259 17.77 -6.43 -7.94
CA TRP A 259 17.87 -6.18 -6.50
C TRP A 259 18.10 -4.69 -6.19
N LEU A 260 18.90 -3.99 -7.00
CA LEU A 260 19.11 -2.55 -6.87
C LEU A 260 17.79 -1.78 -7.00
N ILE A 261 16.97 -2.10 -8.01
CA ILE A 261 15.67 -1.44 -8.23
C ILE A 261 14.69 -1.80 -7.11
N THR A 262 14.61 -3.08 -6.73
CA THR A 262 13.61 -3.56 -5.76
C THR A 262 13.93 -3.07 -4.35
N ILE A 263 15.16 -3.26 -3.87
CA ILE A 263 15.59 -2.79 -2.55
C ILE A 263 15.68 -1.27 -2.54
N GLY A 264 16.28 -0.66 -3.57
CA GLY A 264 16.38 0.79 -3.68
C GLY A 264 15.02 1.48 -3.71
N GLY A 265 14.08 0.97 -4.52
CA GLY A 265 12.71 1.47 -4.58
C GLY A 265 11.98 1.34 -3.25
N THR A 266 12.14 0.20 -2.57
CA THR A 266 11.56 -0.02 -1.23
C THR A 266 12.13 0.96 -0.21
N ILE A 267 13.45 1.11 -0.14
CA ILE A 267 14.14 2.07 0.75
C ILE A 267 13.67 3.50 0.45
N ILE A 268 13.54 3.88 -0.82
CA ILE A 268 13.03 5.20 -1.22
C ILE A 268 11.63 5.41 -0.67
N LEU A 269 10.72 4.44 -0.82
CA LEU A 269 9.36 4.55 -0.27
C LEU A 269 9.38 4.75 1.25
N PHE A 270 10.23 4.02 1.98
CA PHE A 270 10.38 4.21 3.42
C PHE A 270 10.95 5.59 3.77
N ILE A 271 11.99 6.06 3.11
CA ILE A 271 12.66 7.33 3.44
C ILE A 271 11.84 8.55 2.98
N LEU A 272 10.94 8.38 2.01
CA LEU A 272 10.18 9.44 1.36
C LEU A 272 9.56 10.49 2.31
N PRO A 273 8.90 10.12 3.42
CA PRO A 273 8.32 11.07 4.38
C PRO A 273 9.29 12.10 4.95
N TRP A 274 10.58 11.76 5.01
CA TRP A 274 11.63 12.56 5.63
C TRP A 274 12.48 13.35 4.63
N THR A 275 12.29 13.13 3.33
CA THR A 275 13.03 13.85 2.28
C THR A 275 12.64 15.32 2.18
N LYS A 276 11.40 15.67 2.53
CA LYS A 276 10.91 17.06 2.57
C LYS A 276 10.80 17.52 4.02
N ARG A 277 11.81 18.24 4.52
CA ARG A 277 11.75 18.93 5.82
C ARG A 277 11.01 20.27 5.69
N HIS A 278 9.69 20.28 5.79
CA HIS A 278 8.97 21.50 6.17
C HIS A 278 8.96 21.67 7.70
N ARG A 279 9.60 22.73 8.20
CA ARG A 279 9.37 23.15 9.59
C ARG A 279 8.01 23.86 9.62
N LEU A 280 6.98 23.11 9.98
CA LEU A 280 5.65 23.71 10.17
C LEU A 280 5.64 24.50 11.47
N LEU A 281 5.25 25.77 11.40
CA LEU A 281 5.00 26.58 12.58
C LEU A 281 3.68 26.13 13.20
N THR A 282 3.79 25.41 14.31
CA THR A 282 2.64 24.80 14.99
C THR A 282 1.80 25.86 15.67
N ALA A 283 0.50 25.58 15.83
CA ALA A 283 -0.38 26.46 16.58
C ALA A 283 0.14 26.68 18.01
N GLN A 284 -0.08 27.87 18.55
CA GLN A 284 0.31 28.27 19.90
C GLN A 284 -0.91 28.71 20.69
N VAL A 285 -0.93 28.42 21.98
CA VAL A 285 -2.02 28.77 22.89
C VAL A 285 -1.59 29.93 23.77
N THR A 286 -2.35 31.02 23.71
CA THR A 286 -2.21 32.17 24.62
C THR A 286 -2.96 31.86 25.90
N SER A 287 -2.22 31.70 27.00
CA SER A 287 -2.78 31.28 28.30
C SER A 287 -3.90 32.20 28.77
N GLU A 288 -3.70 33.51 28.68
CA GLU A 288 -4.61 34.54 29.21
C GLU A 288 -6.03 34.43 28.65
N ASN A 289 -6.16 34.01 27.39
CA ASN A 289 -7.43 33.93 26.68
C ASN A 289 -8.08 32.52 26.76
N CYS A 290 -7.33 31.50 27.16
CA CYS A 290 -7.79 30.12 27.09
C CYS A 290 -8.78 29.81 28.22
N THR A 291 -10.00 29.37 27.87
CA THR A 291 -11.03 29.00 28.85
C THR A 291 -11.11 27.51 29.17
N GLY A 292 -10.35 26.68 28.46
CA GLY A 292 -10.38 25.23 28.65
C GLY A 292 -11.63 24.53 28.11
N CYS A 293 -12.41 25.18 27.24
CA CYS A 293 -13.71 24.72 26.72
C CYS A 293 -13.67 23.50 25.76
N ASP A 294 -12.49 22.97 25.44
CA ASP A 294 -12.24 21.77 24.62
C ASP A 294 -12.66 21.84 23.12
N GLN A 295 -13.26 22.93 22.64
CA GLN A 295 -13.73 23.02 21.25
C GLN A 295 -12.60 22.86 20.20
N CYS A 296 -11.44 23.47 20.44
CA CYS A 296 -10.30 23.36 19.52
C CYS A 296 -9.79 21.91 19.37
N ASN A 297 -9.85 21.11 20.44
CA ASN A 297 -9.52 19.70 20.42
C ASN A 297 -10.56 18.88 19.64
N LYS A 298 -11.86 19.11 19.87
CA LYS A 298 -12.94 18.48 19.11
C LYS A 298 -12.85 18.76 17.61
N ASP A 299 -12.43 19.96 17.23
CA ASP A 299 -12.27 20.36 15.82
C ASP A 299 -10.99 19.80 15.19
N CYS A 300 -9.96 19.48 15.98
CA CYS A 300 -8.66 19.06 15.48
C CYS A 300 -8.73 17.70 14.76
N PRO A 301 -8.57 17.65 13.42
CA PRO A 301 -8.66 16.39 12.66
C PRO A 301 -7.42 15.49 12.83
N TYR A 302 -6.44 15.90 13.63
CA TYR A 302 -5.18 15.18 13.85
C TYR A 302 -4.97 14.79 15.31
N GLY A 303 -5.88 15.17 16.21
CA GLY A 303 -5.72 14.92 17.65
C GLY A 303 -4.40 15.51 18.14
N ALA A 304 -4.08 16.72 17.66
CA ALA A 304 -2.85 17.46 17.97
C ALA A 304 -3.04 18.42 19.15
N ILE A 305 -4.22 18.44 19.76
CA ILE A 305 -4.55 19.28 20.91
C ILE A 305 -5.01 18.33 22.01
N ARG A 306 -4.58 18.55 23.24
CA ARG A 306 -5.10 17.86 24.43
C ARG A 306 -5.42 18.90 25.50
N LEU A 307 -6.39 18.58 26.34
CA LEU A 307 -6.75 19.41 27.49
C LEU A 307 -6.11 18.76 28.72
N GLN A 308 -5.28 19.52 29.43
CA GLN A 308 -4.58 19.04 30.62
C GLN A 308 -4.70 20.05 31.75
N PRO A 309 -4.65 19.61 33.02
CA PRO A 309 -4.50 20.52 34.14
C PRO A 309 -3.25 21.40 33.94
N PRO A 310 -3.36 22.71 34.17
CA PRO A 310 -2.22 23.61 34.08
C PRO A 310 -1.28 23.39 35.26
N GLU A 311 0.03 23.46 35.02
CA GLU A 311 1.07 23.35 36.06
C GLU A 311 1.13 24.61 36.94
N GLU A 312 0.78 25.75 36.35
CA GLU A 312 0.74 27.06 37.01
C GLU A 312 -0.69 27.47 37.36
N ARG A 313 -0.83 28.48 38.23
CA ARG A 313 -2.12 29.05 38.61
C ARG A 313 -2.84 29.57 37.36
N PHE A 314 -3.92 28.89 36.98
CA PHE A 314 -4.72 29.20 35.82
C PHE A 314 -6.17 29.41 36.24
N PRO A 315 -6.93 30.34 35.61
CA PRO A 315 -8.31 30.60 36.01
C PRO A 315 -9.26 29.40 35.82
N TYR A 316 -8.90 28.45 34.96
CA TYR A 316 -9.74 27.30 34.61
C TYR A 316 -9.10 25.97 35.01
N ARG A 317 -9.89 24.90 35.06
CA ARG A 317 -9.41 23.56 35.44
C ARG A 317 -8.51 22.91 34.38
N LEU A 318 -8.72 23.26 33.10
CA LEU A 318 -8.03 22.64 31.97
C LEU A 318 -7.48 23.72 31.05
N LYS A 319 -6.31 23.45 30.47
CA LYS A 319 -5.64 24.28 29.48
C LYS A 319 -5.39 23.46 28.22
N ALA A 320 -5.61 24.07 27.06
CA ALA A 320 -5.28 23.46 25.78
C ALA A 320 -3.76 23.43 25.58
N VAL A 321 -3.21 22.27 25.21
CA VAL A 321 -1.80 22.07 24.91
C VAL A 321 -1.65 21.40 23.56
N ILE A 322 -0.73 21.94 22.76
CA ILE A 322 -0.47 21.47 21.40
C ILE A 322 0.64 20.42 21.42
N MET A 323 0.41 19.31 20.71
CA MET A 323 1.39 18.27 20.40
C MET A 323 2.02 18.59 19.03
N PRO A 324 3.25 19.16 19.00
CA PRO A 324 3.83 19.67 17.76
C PRO A 324 3.98 18.60 16.67
N GLU A 325 4.29 17.36 17.06
CA GLU A 325 4.52 16.22 16.17
C GLU A 325 3.24 15.74 15.44
N ARG A 326 2.07 16.18 15.87
CA ARG A 326 0.76 15.89 15.24
C ARG A 326 0.18 17.10 14.53
N CYS A 327 0.67 18.30 14.81
CA CYS A 327 0.08 19.53 14.33
C CYS A 327 0.35 19.73 12.82
N ALA A 328 -0.73 19.87 12.05
CA ALA A 328 -0.64 20.10 10.61
C ALA A 328 -0.51 21.59 10.22
N ALA A 329 -0.44 22.51 11.19
CA ALA A 329 -0.46 23.96 10.99
C ALA A 329 -1.61 24.43 10.07
N CYS A 330 -2.77 23.78 10.19
CA CYS A 330 -3.91 24.00 9.29
C CYS A 330 -4.82 25.17 9.68
N GLY A 331 -4.71 25.70 10.90
CA GLY A 331 -5.51 26.81 11.39
C GLY A 331 -6.96 26.47 11.78
N ILE A 332 -7.42 25.22 11.63
CA ILE A 332 -8.80 24.82 11.98
C ILE A 332 -9.16 25.14 13.44
N CYS A 333 -8.18 25.02 14.34
CA CYS A 333 -8.34 25.36 15.76
C CYS A 333 -8.51 26.85 16.02
N VAL A 334 -7.96 27.72 15.16
CA VAL A 334 -8.15 29.18 15.22
C VAL A 334 -9.61 29.48 14.92
N GLY A 335 -10.14 28.94 13.82
CA GLY A 335 -11.57 29.09 13.48
C GLY A 335 -12.54 28.45 14.49
N ALA A 336 -12.05 27.59 15.38
CA ALA A 336 -12.83 26.95 16.43
C ALA A 336 -12.81 27.69 17.78
N CYS A 337 -11.93 28.69 17.94
CA CYS A 337 -11.68 29.34 19.23
C CYS A 337 -12.37 30.70 19.31
N ASP A 338 -13.44 30.78 20.10
CA ASP A 338 -14.19 32.02 20.28
C ASP A 338 -13.47 33.09 21.12
N PHE A 339 -12.39 32.69 21.79
CA PHE A 339 -11.66 33.53 22.75
C PHE A 339 -10.33 34.07 22.18
N ASN A 340 -10.02 33.80 20.90
CA ASN A 340 -8.72 34.15 20.31
C ASN A 340 -7.54 33.62 21.14
N ALA A 341 -7.69 32.42 21.72
CA ALA A 341 -6.72 31.80 22.62
C ALA A 341 -5.74 30.88 21.92
N ILE A 342 -5.94 30.58 20.64
CA ILE A 342 -5.08 29.71 19.86
C ILE A 342 -4.91 30.25 18.45
N ASN A 343 -3.66 30.42 18.04
CA ASN A 343 -3.31 31.06 16.76
C ASN A 343 -2.15 30.34 16.06
N LEU A 344 -2.00 30.59 14.76
CA LEU A 344 -0.76 30.27 14.05
C LEU A 344 0.23 31.43 14.23
N PRO A 345 1.53 31.18 14.43
CA PRO A 345 2.50 32.24 14.75
C PRO A 345 2.60 33.37 13.71
N GLU A 346 2.43 33.04 12.43
CA GLU A 346 2.51 34.00 11.31
C GLU A 346 1.14 34.48 10.82
N MET A 347 0.05 34.02 11.44
CA MET A 347 -1.31 34.30 10.95
C MET A 347 -2.31 34.17 12.09
N THR A 348 -2.41 35.22 12.91
CA THR A 348 -3.38 35.28 14.00
C THR A 348 -4.75 35.73 13.50
N GLU A 349 -5.81 35.44 14.26
CA GLU A 349 -7.16 35.94 13.97
C GLU A 349 -7.18 37.48 13.85
N THR A 350 -6.47 38.17 14.74
CA THR A 350 -6.36 39.63 14.75
C THR A 350 -5.71 40.16 13.47
N GLN A 351 -4.56 39.58 13.07
CA GLN A 351 -3.86 39.97 11.84
C GLN A 351 -4.74 39.78 10.60
N ILE A 352 -5.51 38.68 10.53
CA ILE A 352 -6.44 38.45 9.43
C ILE A 352 -7.52 39.53 9.40
N LYS A 353 -8.12 39.89 10.54
CA LYS A 353 -9.14 40.94 10.61
C LYS A 353 -8.59 42.31 10.20
N GLU A 354 -7.39 42.66 10.62
CA GLU A 354 -6.71 43.89 10.20
C GLU A 354 -6.44 43.90 8.69
N GLU A 355 -6.01 42.75 8.14
CA GLU A 355 -5.82 42.59 6.69
C GLU A 355 -7.15 42.74 5.92
N ILE A 356 -8.26 42.18 6.43
CA ILE A 356 -9.60 42.36 5.85
C ILE A 356 -9.97 43.84 5.78
N ILE A 357 -9.82 44.58 6.89
CA ILE A 357 -10.14 46.02 6.96
C ILE A 357 -9.30 46.78 5.93
N LYS A 358 -7.98 46.53 5.90
CA LYS A 358 -7.05 47.19 4.99
C LYS A 358 -7.37 46.92 3.52
N LEU A 359 -7.67 45.66 3.17
CA LEU A 359 -7.97 45.26 1.81
C LEU A 359 -9.28 45.88 1.31
N LEU A 360 -10.33 45.85 2.13
CA LEU A 360 -11.64 46.42 1.77
C LEU A 360 -11.59 47.95 1.66
N ALA A 361 -10.82 48.63 2.52
CA ALA A 361 -10.59 50.07 2.42
C ALA A 361 -9.87 50.47 1.11
N ALA A 362 -9.04 49.59 0.56
CA ALA A 362 -8.32 49.82 -0.69
C ALA A 362 -9.17 49.57 -1.96
N ILE A 363 -10.40 49.07 -1.83
CA ILE A 363 -11.29 48.89 -2.98
C ILE A 363 -11.89 50.25 -3.35
N GLN A 364 -11.52 50.73 -4.54
CA GLN A 364 -12.15 51.90 -5.13
C GLN A 364 -13.59 51.58 -5.51
N THR A 365 -14.49 52.52 -5.26
CA THR A 365 -15.90 52.43 -5.63
C THR A 365 -16.06 52.68 -7.13
N ASP A 366 -15.84 51.66 -7.94
CA ASP A 366 -16.61 51.53 -9.17
C ASP A 366 -18.01 51.01 -8.80
N ARG A 367 -19.03 51.13 -9.65
CA ARG A 367 -20.42 50.73 -9.33
C ARG A 367 -20.61 49.21 -9.13
N ARG A 368 -19.54 48.48 -8.79
CA ARG A 368 -19.51 47.03 -8.57
C ARG A 368 -19.49 46.72 -7.07
N PRO A 369 -20.01 45.55 -6.66
CA PRO A 369 -20.03 45.17 -5.26
C PRO A 369 -18.62 44.83 -4.80
N ARG A 370 -18.27 45.25 -3.58
CA ARG A 370 -17.02 44.93 -2.89
C ARG A 370 -17.05 43.49 -2.41
N ILE A 371 -16.19 42.63 -2.95
CA ILE A 371 -16.18 41.21 -2.61
C ILE A 371 -14.88 40.83 -1.89
N LEU A 372 -15.03 40.23 -0.71
CA LEU A 372 -13.92 39.59 0.00
C LEU A 372 -13.87 38.09 -0.32
N LEU A 373 -12.78 37.63 -0.92
CA LEU A 373 -12.52 36.23 -1.22
C LEU A 373 -11.63 35.59 -0.14
N LEU A 374 -12.15 34.64 0.63
CA LEU A 374 -11.35 33.81 1.53
C LEU A 374 -11.08 32.47 0.84
N VAL A 375 -9.81 32.17 0.57
CA VAL A 375 -9.43 31.00 -0.24
C VAL A 375 -8.45 30.08 0.47
N CYS A 376 -8.67 28.77 0.37
CA CYS A 376 -7.70 27.78 0.85
C CYS A 376 -6.51 27.66 -0.11
N LYS A 377 -5.28 27.84 0.41
CA LYS A 377 -3.99 27.67 -0.30
C LYS A 377 -3.82 26.30 -0.97
N ARG A 378 -4.57 25.28 -0.54
CA ARG A 378 -4.53 23.92 -1.11
C ARG A 378 -5.61 23.67 -2.16
N SER A 379 -6.66 24.48 -2.20
CA SER A 379 -7.80 24.30 -3.10
C SER A 379 -7.58 24.87 -4.49
N VAL A 380 -6.77 25.92 -4.61
CA VAL A 380 -6.53 26.67 -5.85
C VAL A 380 -5.07 27.10 -5.91
N ARG A 381 -4.49 27.17 -7.11
CA ARG A 381 -3.16 27.76 -7.31
C ARG A 381 -3.23 29.26 -7.07
N PHE A 382 -2.41 29.79 -6.17
CA PHE A 382 -2.44 31.20 -5.80
C PHE A 382 -2.16 32.14 -6.98
N ASP A 383 -1.30 31.75 -7.92
CA ASP A 383 -1.05 32.51 -9.16
C ASP A 383 -2.35 32.81 -9.92
N ALA A 384 -3.23 31.81 -10.06
CA ALA A 384 -4.50 31.97 -10.75
C ALA A 384 -5.48 32.87 -9.99
N VAL A 385 -5.41 32.87 -8.65
CA VAL A 385 -6.18 33.81 -7.82
C VAL A 385 -5.67 35.24 -8.01
N ALA A 386 -4.36 35.42 -8.11
CA ALA A 386 -3.75 36.73 -8.36
C ALA A 386 -4.17 37.30 -9.72
N ASP A 387 -4.27 36.46 -10.75
CA ASP A 387 -4.74 36.89 -12.07
C ASP A 387 -6.22 37.35 -12.02
N ILE A 388 -7.09 36.61 -11.32
CA ILE A 388 -8.49 37.02 -11.10
C ILE A 388 -8.58 38.38 -10.39
N ILE A 389 -7.75 38.59 -9.36
CA ILE A 389 -7.73 39.86 -8.61
C ILE A 389 -7.20 41.02 -9.46
N LYS A 390 -6.23 40.78 -10.34
CA LYS A 390 -5.71 41.81 -11.27
C LYS A 390 -6.79 42.24 -12.26
N GLU A 391 -7.60 41.30 -12.75
CA GLU A 391 -8.68 41.58 -13.70
C GLU A 391 -9.91 42.23 -13.04
N ARG A 392 -10.11 42.04 -11.73
CA ARG A 392 -11.28 42.54 -10.98
C ARG A 392 -10.87 43.30 -9.72
N ALA A 393 -10.69 44.62 -9.85
CA ALA A 393 -10.25 45.49 -8.77
C ALA A 393 -11.21 45.53 -7.55
N ASN A 394 -12.50 45.22 -7.75
CA ASN A 394 -13.54 45.15 -6.72
C ASN A 394 -13.48 43.87 -5.87
N ILE A 395 -12.59 42.93 -6.19
CA ILE A 395 -12.38 41.69 -5.43
C ILE A 395 -11.01 41.74 -4.74
N LYS A 396 -10.97 41.46 -3.44
CA LYS A 396 -9.72 41.26 -2.69
C LYS A 396 -9.74 39.90 -2.03
N ALA A 397 -8.59 39.22 -2.00
CA ALA A 397 -8.52 37.87 -1.45
C ALA A 397 -7.51 37.74 -0.32
N ILE A 398 -7.84 36.87 0.63
CA ILE A 398 -6.94 36.39 1.68
C ILE A 398 -6.79 34.87 1.51
N ALA A 399 -5.54 34.43 1.41
CA ALA A 399 -5.22 33.02 1.29
C ALA A 399 -4.88 32.40 2.65
N LEU A 400 -5.71 31.47 3.09
CA LEU A 400 -5.57 30.77 4.37
C LEU A 400 -4.97 29.38 4.16
N PRO A 401 -4.21 28.83 5.13
CA PRO A 401 -3.72 27.44 5.05
C PRO A 401 -4.85 26.45 4.75
N CYS A 402 -5.96 26.58 5.49
CA CYS A 402 -7.19 25.84 5.29
C CYS A 402 -8.37 26.79 5.39
N ILE A 403 -9.42 26.55 4.62
CA ILE A 403 -10.65 27.33 4.73
C ILE A 403 -11.35 27.13 6.09
N GLY A 404 -11.11 26.00 6.76
CA GLY A 404 -11.60 25.75 8.12
C GLY A 404 -11.00 26.65 9.20
N MET A 405 -10.00 27.47 8.86
CA MET A 405 -9.48 28.54 9.72
C MET A 405 -10.43 29.75 9.80
N VAL A 406 -11.33 29.90 8.83
CA VAL A 406 -12.33 30.98 8.84
C VAL A 406 -13.24 30.83 10.06
N GLN A 407 -13.29 31.90 10.84
CA GLN A 407 -14.21 32.07 11.96
C GLN A 407 -15.35 33.00 11.53
N PRO A 408 -16.58 32.84 12.07
CA PRO A 408 -17.67 33.78 11.83
C PRO A 408 -17.33 35.23 12.14
N SER A 409 -16.50 35.48 13.17
CA SER A 409 -16.03 36.83 13.53
C SER A 409 -15.28 37.53 12.39
N MET A 410 -14.55 36.78 11.54
CA MET A 410 -13.84 37.32 10.37
C MET A 410 -14.82 37.72 9.26
N ILE A 411 -15.88 36.94 9.07
CA ILE A 411 -16.97 37.23 8.12
C ILE A 411 -17.71 38.50 8.57
N GLU A 412 -18.01 38.60 9.86
CA GLU A 412 -18.63 39.80 10.45
C GLU A 412 -17.75 41.05 10.29
N THR A 413 -16.44 40.94 10.51
CA THR A 413 -15.50 42.04 10.24
C THR A 413 -15.56 42.46 8.78
N GLY A 414 -15.60 41.52 7.83
CA GLY A 414 -15.71 41.84 6.41
C GLY A 414 -16.96 42.68 6.09
N PHE A 415 -18.12 42.29 6.59
CA PHE A 415 -19.35 43.07 6.40
C PHE A 415 -19.31 44.44 7.08
N LYS A 416 -18.81 44.52 8.33
CA LYS A 416 -18.65 45.79 9.06
C LYS A 416 -17.68 46.75 8.36
N SER A 417 -16.69 46.22 7.65
CA SER A 417 -15.73 46.99 6.85
C SER A 417 -16.21 47.32 5.44
N GLY A 418 -17.48 47.04 5.12
CA GLY A 418 -18.12 47.45 3.87
C GLY A 418 -17.99 46.46 2.72
N ALA A 419 -17.78 45.17 2.99
CA ALA A 419 -17.94 44.15 1.96
C ALA A 419 -19.43 44.01 1.56
N ASP A 420 -19.72 44.05 0.27
CA ASP A 420 -21.05 43.75 -0.28
C ASP A 420 -21.32 42.24 -0.28
N GLY A 421 -20.28 41.42 -0.42
CA GLY A 421 -20.38 39.98 -0.23
C GLY A 421 -19.07 39.32 0.13
N ILE A 422 -19.16 38.12 0.70
CA ILE A 422 -18.00 37.32 1.10
C ILE A 422 -18.06 35.99 0.36
N PHE A 423 -17.00 35.64 -0.36
CA PHE A 423 -16.92 34.40 -1.11
C PHE A 423 -15.89 33.46 -0.46
N LEU A 424 -16.30 32.24 -0.18
CA LEU A 424 -15.53 31.22 0.51
C LEU A 424 -15.16 30.10 -0.46
N CYS A 425 -13.86 29.87 -0.64
CA CYS A 425 -13.34 28.88 -1.57
C CYS A 425 -12.49 27.82 -0.87
N GLY A 426 -12.91 26.57 -0.94
CA GLY A 426 -12.24 25.43 -0.31
C GLY A 426 -11.98 24.26 -1.23
N CYS A 427 -11.34 23.22 -0.69
CA CYS A 427 -11.17 21.94 -1.39
C CYS A 427 -12.53 21.28 -1.62
N VAL A 428 -12.63 20.40 -2.63
CA VAL A 428 -13.81 19.54 -2.86
C VAL A 428 -14.24 18.85 -1.57
N ILE A 429 -15.55 18.83 -1.30
CA ILE A 429 -16.12 18.09 -0.16
C ILE A 429 -15.82 16.61 -0.33
N GLY A 430 -15.33 15.97 0.73
CA GLY A 430 -14.84 14.58 0.70
C GLY A 430 -13.35 14.45 0.37
N ASP A 431 -12.70 15.48 -0.18
CA ASP A 431 -11.25 15.49 -0.44
C ASP A 431 -10.52 16.71 0.11
N CYS A 432 -10.90 17.15 1.31
CA CYS A 432 -10.17 18.22 1.97
C CYS A 432 -8.72 17.78 2.26
N HIS A 433 -7.74 18.60 1.84
CA HIS A 433 -6.33 18.34 2.14
C HIS A 433 -6.09 18.20 3.66
N TYR A 434 -6.79 19.00 4.47
CA TYR A 434 -6.73 18.94 5.93
C TYR A 434 -7.88 18.14 6.56
N ARG A 435 -8.45 17.19 5.80
CA ARG A 435 -9.49 16.22 6.19
C ARG A 435 -10.89 16.81 6.36
N GLU A 436 -11.06 17.79 7.25
CA GLU A 436 -12.40 18.21 7.71
C GLU A 436 -12.62 19.73 7.70
N GLY A 437 -11.67 20.52 7.20
CA GLY A 437 -11.74 21.98 7.32
C GLY A 437 -12.91 22.63 6.58
N ASN A 438 -13.26 22.15 5.38
CA ASN A 438 -14.44 22.62 4.65
C ASN A 438 -15.75 22.22 5.35
N VAL A 439 -15.82 20.99 5.86
CA VAL A 439 -16.97 20.48 6.62
C VAL A 439 -17.20 21.30 7.90
N TRP A 440 -16.13 21.62 8.64
CA TRP A 440 -16.25 22.45 9.85
C TRP A 440 -16.67 23.89 9.57
N LEU A 441 -16.20 24.48 8.48
CA LEU A 441 -16.68 25.78 8.07
C LEU A 441 -18.18 25.74 7.75
N GLN A 442 -18.63 24.78 6.94
CA GLN A 442 -20.06 24.65 6.61
C GLN A 442 -20.93 24.45 7.85
N ALA A 443 -20.48 23.61 8.78
CA ALA A 443 -21.21 23.39 10.03
C ALA A 443 -21.30 24.68 10.88
N ARG A 444 -20.25 25.51 10.89
CA ARG A 444 -20.28 26.82 11.58
C ARG A 444 -21.23 27.80 10.90
N LEU A 445 -21.18 27.90 9.58
CA LEU A 445 -22.07 28.78 8.79
C LEU A 445 -23.56 28.40 8.95
N ARG A 446 -23.86 27.11 9.08
CA ARG A 446 -25.21 26.61 9.31
C ARG A 446 -25.67 26.68 10.78
N GLY A 447 -24.81 27.12 11.69
CA GLY A 447 -25.10 27.14 13.11
C GLY A 447 -25.16 25.75 13.77
N GLU A 448 -24.63 24.73 13.11
CA GLU A 448 -24.55 23.34 13.61
C GLU A 448 -23.32 23.12 14.51
N ARG A 449 -22.34 24.03 14.46
CA ARG A 449 -21.08 23.95 15.20
C ARG A 449 -20.61 25.33 15.67
N PRO A 450 -20.13 25.48 16.92
CA PRO A 450 -19.56 26.74 17.38
C PRO A 450 -18.19 27.03 16.74
N PRO A 451 -17.71 28.28 16.79
CA PRO A 451 -18.44 29.48 17.23
C PRO A 451 -19.61 29.81 16.29
N PHE A 452 -20.69 30.35 16.85
CA PHE A 452 -21.91 30.66 16.10
C PHE A 452 -21.83 32.09 15.55
N SER A 453 -22.28 32.31 14.33
CA SER A 453 -22.39 33.66 13.77
C SER A 453 -23.50 34.43 14.48
N ASN A 454 -23.33 35.75 14.60
CA ASN A 454 -24.41 36.62 15.01
C ASN A 454 -25.58 36.55 14.00
N LYS A 455 -26.83 36.53 14.50
CA LYS A 455 -28.05 36.45 13.66
C LYS A 455 -28.18 37.59 12.62
N MET A 456 -27.36 38.63 12.74
CA MET A 456 -27.35 39.80 11.84
C MET A 456 -26.60 39.56 10.51
N VAL A 457 -25.88 38.45 10.34
CA VAL A 457 -25.18 38.16 9.06
C VAL A 457 -26.15 37.54 8.06
N ASP A 458 -26.41 38.25 6.96
CA ASP A 458 -27.21 37.70 5.86
C ASP A 458 -26.42 36.63 5.11
N CYS A 459 -26.83 35.38 5.29
CA CYS A 459 -26.21 34.22 4.65
C CYS A 459 -26.28 34.26 3.11
N GLN A 460 -27.18 35.04 2.52
CA GLN A 460 -27.29 35.16 1.06
C GLN A 460 -26.17 35.98 0.43
N ARG A 461 -25.53 36.83 1.24
CA ARG A 461 -24.34 37.60 0.86
C ARG A 461 -23.06 36.80 1.08
N ILE A 462 -23.17 35.50 1.38
CA ILE A 462 -22.07 34.56 1.50
C ILE A 462 -22.16 33.54 0.36
N GLY A 463 -21.14 33.52 -0.50
CA GLY A 463 -20.98 32.51 -1.54
C GLY A 463 -20.02 31.41 -1.07
N GLU A 464 -20.32 30.15 -1.38
CA GLU A 464 -19.44 29.01 -1.11
C GLU A 464 -19.18 28.23 -2.38
N TYR A 465 -17.92 27.88 -2.65
CA TYR A 465 -17.58 26.99 -3.74
C TYR A 465 -16.41 26.06 -3.42
N TRP A 466 -16.54 24.79 -3.83
CA TRP A 466 -15.64 23.70 -3.48
C TRP A 466 -14.89 23.20 -4.72
N LEU A 467 -13.62 23.54 -4.81
CA LEU A 467 -12.79 23.38 -5.99
C LEU A 467 -11.77 22.26 -5.87
N SER A 468 -11.51 21.62 -7.01
CA SER A 468 -10.29 20.86 -7.23
C SER A 468 -9.19 21.82 -7.71
N SER A 469 -7.95 21.57 -7.30
CA SER A 469 -6.79 22.43 -7.57
C SER A 469 -6.42 22.65 -9.05
N ILE A 470 -7.12 21.99 -9.98
CA ILE A 470 -6.98 22.17 -11.43
C ILE A 470 -8.04 23.09 -12.04
N ASN A 471 -9.20 23.22 -11.42
CA ASN A 471 -10.37 23.84 -12.06
C ASN A 471 -10.43 25.35 -11.78
N THR A 472 -9.32 26.07 -11.96
CA THR A 472 -9.21 27.49 -11.59
C THR A 472 -10.08 28.41 -12.46
N THR A 473 -10.38 28.01 -13.70
CA THR A 473 -11.29 28.74 -14.59
C THR A 473 -12.71 28.79 -14.04
N LYS A 474 -13.17 27.73 -13.36
CA LYS A 474 -14.48 27.71 -12.71
C LYS A 474 -14.58 28.70 -11.55
N LEU A 475 -13.48 28.98 -10.85
CA LEU A 475 -13.51 29.99 -9.77
C LEU A 475 -13.90 31.37 -10.31
N ALA A 476 -13.31 31.77 -11.44
CA ALA A 476 -13.61 33.06 -12.07
C ALA A 476 -15.07 33.13 -12.55
N GLU A 477 -15.60 32.02 -13.10
CA GLU A 477 -17.00 31.91 -13.52
C GLU A 477 -17.97 32.03 -12.34
N GLU A 478 -17.73 31.29 -11.25
CA GLU A 478 -18.58 31.31 -10.06
C GLU A 478 -18.52 32.66 -9.32
N LEU A 479 -17.36 33.31 -9.30
CA LEU A 479 -17.23 34.67 -8.77
C LEU A 479 -18.02 35.68 -9.61
N ARG A 480 -18.02 35.56 -10.94
CA ARG A 480 -18.84 36.40 -11.82
C ARG A 480 -20.33 36.20 -11.54
N LEU A 481 -20.78 34.95 -11.40
CA LEU A 481 -22.17 34.63 -11.07
C LEU A 481 -22.56 35.19 -9.70
N PHE A 482 -21.67 35.10 -8.71
CA PHE A 482 -21.89 35.67 -7.39
C PHE A 482 -21.99 37.20 -7.42
N GLU A 483 -21.12 37.87 -8.17
CA GLU A 483 -21.16 39.32 -8.39
C GLU A 483 -22.48 39.76 -9.06
N GLU A 484 -22.95 39.04 -10.08
CA GLU A 484 -24.24 39.29 -10.72
C GLU A 484 -25.41 39.15 -9.75
N ASN A 485 -25.38 38.13 -8.88
CA ASN A 485 -26.40 37.92 -7.85
C ASN A 485 -26.40 39.02 -6.79
N LEU A 486 -25.22 39.49 -6.36
CA LEU A 486 -25.13 40.61 -5.41
C LEU A 486 -25.67 41.91 -6.00
N ASN A 487 -25.40 42.17 -7.28
CA ASN A 487 -25.97 43.31 -7.98
C ASN A 487 -27.51 43.24 -8.04
N ALA A 488 -28.07 42.07 -8.36
CA ALA A 488 -29.51 41.86 -8.37
C ALA A 488 -30.14 42.00 -6.96
N TYR A 489 -29.45 41.50 -5.94
CA TYR A 489 -29.86 41.63 -4.53
C TYR A 489 -29.92 43.10 -4.10
N ASN A 490 -28.89 43.89 -4.43
CA ASN A 490 -28.84 45.33 -4.12
C ASN A 490 -29.94 46.14 -4.82
N ILE A 491 -30.56 45.60 -5.89
CA ILE A 491 -31.67 46.21 -6.63
C ILE A 491 -33.05 45.80 -6.07
N SER A 492 -33.15 44.68 -5.35
CA SER A 492 -34.42 44.04 -4.95
C SER A 492 -34.61 43.94 -3.43
N VAL A 493 -34.73 45.09 -2.75
CA VAL A 493 -34.82 45.18 -1.27
C VAL A 493 -36.22 44.81 -0.70
N HIS A 494 -37.19 44.35 -1.49
CA HIS A 494 -38.60 44.24 -1.03
C HIS A 494 -39.31 42.88 -1.09
N GLU A 495 -38.65 41.75 -1.40
CA GLU A 495 -39.29 40.45 -1.18
C GLU A 495 -38.31 39.39 -0.63
N LYS A 496 -38.81 38.57 0.30
CA LYS A 496 -38.07 37.51 1.01
C LYS A 496 -37.25 36.67 0.02
N PRO A 497 -35.91 36.69 0.09
CA PRO A 497 -35.12 36.04 -0.92
C PRO A 497 -34.95 34.54 -0.63
N ARG A 498 -34.89 33.76 -1.72
CA ARG A 498 -34.76 32.30 -1.71
C ARG A 498 -33.38 31.89 -1.20
N ILE A 499 -33.33 30.94 -0.26
CA ILE A 499 -32.11 30.29 0.22
C ILE A 499 -31.31 29.77 -0.98
N ILE A 500 -30.12 30.32 -1.21
CA ILE A 500 -29.18 29.84 -2.24
C ILE A 500 -28.56 28.56 -1.70
N LYS A 501 -29.14 27.42 -2.08
CA LYS A 501 -28.49 26.12 -1.91
C LYS A 501 -27.21 26.10 -2.75
N SER A 502 -26.17 25.46 -2.23
CA SER A 502 -24.98 25.12 -3.02
C SER A 502 -25.40 24.50 -4.35
N ILE A 503 -24.68 24.82 -5.43
CA ILE A 503 -24.88 24.29 -6.79
C ILE A 503 -24.58 22.77 -6.86
N GLU A 504 -24.73 22.02 -5.76
CA GLU A 504 -24.63 20.56 -5.70
C GLU A 504 -25.95 19.85 -6.06
N ASP A 505 -27.08 20.56 -6.10
CA ASP A 505 -28.41 19.99 -6.40
C ASP A 505 -28.85 20.22 -7.87
N ARG A 506 -27.92 20.23 -8.84
CA ARG A 506 -28.31 20.06 -10.26
C ARG A 506 -28.86 18.64 -10.41
N ARG A 507 -30.17 18.46 -10.18
CA ARG A 507 -30.97 17.21 -10.27
C ARG A 507 -30.37 16.26 -11.31
N TRP A 508 -29.52 15.35 -10.85
CA TRP A 508 -29.03 14.28 -11.69
C TRP A 508 -30.14 13.23 -11.78
N SER A 509 -30.66 13.03 -12.98
CA SER A 509 -31.61 11.94 -13.24
C SER A 509 -30.95 10.61 -12.88
N PHE A 510 -31.65 9.78 -12.10
CA PHE A 510 -31.26 8.42 -11.74
C PHE A 510 -30.78 7.59 -12.95
N LYS A 511 -31.35 7.86 -14.15
CA LYS A 511 -30.94 7.23 -15.42
C LYS A 511 -29.51 7.59 -15.85
N ARG A 512 -29.06 8.83 -15.63
CA ARG A 512 -27.67 9.25 -15.96
C ARG A 512 -26.66 8.62 -15.00
N VAL A 513 -26.98 8.51 -13.71
CA VAL A 513 -26.12 7.87 -12.70
C VAL A 513 -25.87 6.41 -13.05
N ILE A 514 -26.92 5.66 -13.43
CA ILE A 514 -26.77 4.25 -13.81
C ILE A 514 -25.96 4.11 -15.11
N ALA A 515 -26.27 4.93 -16.12
CA ALA A 515 -25.57 4.88 -17.41
C ALA A 515 -24.07 5.25 -17.31
N SER A 516 -23.68 6.16 -16.40
CA SER A 516 -22.28 6.53 -16.17
C SER A 516 -21.54 5.64 -15.16
N ALA A 517 -22.26 5.03 -14.20
CA ALA A 517 -21.67 4.14 -13.20
C ALA A 517 -21.31 2.76 -13.75
N ILE A 518 -22.09 2.23 -14.70
CA ILE A 518 -21.85 0.90 -15.28
C ILE A 518 -20.44 0.80 -15.91
N PRO A 519 -20.00 1.68 -16.83
CA PRO A 519 -18.66 1.60 -17.39
C PRO A 519 -17.54 1.79 -16.34
N ALA A 520 -17.78 2.64 -15.34
CA ALA A 520 -16.78 2.98 -14.35
C ALA A 520 -16.57 1.89 -13.27
N PHE A 521 -17.52 0.97 -13.10
CA PHE A 521 -17.32 -0.27 -12.33
C PHE A 521 -16.94 -1.47 -13.22
N LEU A 522 -17.48 -1.55 -14.44
CA LEU A 522 -17.19 -2.64 -15.37
C LEU A 522 -15.77 -2.58 -15.95
N LEU A 523 -15.20 -1.40 -16.19
CA LEU A 523 -13.84 -1.28 -16.72
C LEU A 523 -12.79 -1.80 -15.71
N PRO A 524 -12.79 -1.39 -14.42
CA PRO A 524 -11.92 -2.02 -13.42
C PRO A 524 -12.16 -3.52 -13.28
N ALA A 525 -13.42 -3.98 -13.30
CA ALA A 525 -13.74 -5.40 -13.22
C ALA A 525 -13.20 -6.17 -14.44
N PHE A 526 -13.34 -5.63 -15.65
CA PHE A 526 -12.78 -6.20 -16.87
C PHE A 526 -11.25 -6.25 -16.81
N LEU A 527 -10.60 -5.18 -16.36
CA LEU A 527 -9.15 -5.13 -16.20
C LEU A 527 -8.66 -6.16 -15.17
N ILE A 528 -9.38 -6.32 -14.05
CA ILE A 528 -9.10 -7.36 -13.06
C ILE A 528 -9.17 -8.73 -13.72
N LEU A 529 -10.31 -9.06 -14.33
CA LEU A 529 -10.54 -10.37 -14.94
C LEU A 529 -9.52 -10.68 -16.05
N PHE A 530 -9.21 -9.67 -16.87
CA PHE A 530 -8.23 -9.79 -17.94
C PHE A 530 -6.82 -10.00 -17.36
N LEU A 531 -6.32 -9.10 -16.50
CA LEU A 531 -4.96 -9.15 -15.95
C LEU A 531 -4.72 -10.30 -14.95
N SER A 532 -5.79 -10.89 -14.43
CA SER A 532 -5.77 -12.06 -13.54
C SER A 532 -5.51 -13.38 -14.29
N THR A 533 -5.67 -13.37 -15.62
CA THR A 533 -5.54 -14.57 -16.48
C THR A 533 -4.68 -14.36 -17.72
N LYS A 534 -4.56 -13.12 -18.22
CA LYS A 534 -3.90 -12.74 -19.47
C LYS A 534 -3.14 -11.40 -19.32
N PRO A 535 -2.12 -11.13 -20.16
CA PRO A 535 -1.45 -12.06 -21.06
C PRO A 535 -0.66 -13.14 -20.30
N ILE A 536 -0.44 -14.27 -20.94
CA ILE A 536 0.39 -15.36 -20.40
C ILE A 536 1.86 -14.98 -20.62
N TYR A 537 2.70 -15.19 -19.61
CA TYR A 537 4.15 -15.03 -19.72
C TYR A 537 4.84 -16.41 -19.72
N PRO A 538 5.46 -16.85 -20.84
CA PRO A 538 6.10 -18.15 -20.92
C PRO A 538 7.48 -18.12 -20.25
N PHE A 539 7.60 -18.67 -19.04
CA PHE A 539 8.90 -18.84 -18.38
C PHE A 539 9.74 -19.97 -18.98
N TYR A 540 9.08 -20.95 -19.60
CA TYR A 540 9.69 -22.11 -20.23
C TYR A 540 9.18 -22.24 -21.67
N SER A 541 10.06 -22.64 -22.59
CA SER A 541 9.72 -22.94 -23.98
C SER A 541 9.11 -24.34 -24.10
N LYS A 542 8.17 -24.52 -25.05
CA LYS A 542 7.47 -25.80 -25.28
C LYS A 542 8.41 -26.95 -25.66
N ASP A 543 9.51 -26.64 -26.32
CA ASP A 543 10.42 -27.63 -26.91
C ASP A 543 11.59 -27.99 -25.99
N LYS A 544 11.54 -27.56 -24.73
CA LYS A 544 12.61 -27.83 -23.75
C LYS A 544 12.08 -28.60 -22.56
N SER A 545 12.95 -29.46 -22.05
CA SER A 545 12.83 -30.18 -20.79
C SER A 545 13.92 -29.69 -19.84
N LEU A 546 13.88 -30.13 -18.57
CA LEU A 546 14.78 -29.61 -17.54
C LEU A 546 15.48 -30.75 -16.81
N ILE A 547 16.80 -30.64 -16.68
CA ILE A 547 17.57 -31.43 -15.72
C ILE A 547 17.91 -30.51 -14.54
N LYS A 548 17.45 -30.87 -13.34
CA LYS A 548 17.78 -30.20 -12.09
C LYS A 548 18.94 -30.94 -11.42
N PHE A 549 20.08 -30.28 -11.30
CA PHE A 549 21.25 -30.83 -10.62
C PHE A 549 21.35 -30.26 -9.20
N THR A 550 21.50 -31.14 -8.20
CA THR A 550 21.66 -30.70 -6.81
C THR A 550 22.51 -31.66 -5.98
N PHE A 551 23.17 -31.14 -4.95
CA PHE A 551 23.78 -31.94 -3.89
C PHE A 551 23.90 -31.13 -2.60
N LYS A 552 23.84 -31.80 -1.47
CA LYS A 552 24.23 -31.28 -0.14
C LYS A 552 25.42 -32.09 0.33
N HIS A 553 26.57 -31.44 0.46
CA HIS A 553 27.81 -32.11 0.82
C HIS A 553 28.56 -31.38 1.92
N SER A 554 29.06 -32.13 2.90
CA SER A 554 29.93 -31.60 3.95
C SER A 554 31.38 -31.86 3.56
N SER A 555 31.97 -30.94 2.79
CA SER A 555 33.36 -31.04 2.31
C SER A 555 34.38 -31.04 3.46
N LYS A 556 35.59 -31.50 3.16
CA LYS A 556 36.73 -31.60 4.09
C LYS A 556 37.02 -30.26 4.78
N HIS A 557 37.53 -30.34 6.00
CA HIS A 557 37.94 -29.17 6.78
C HIS A 557 39.28 -28.60 6.29
N ILE A 558 39.39 -27.26 6.24
CA ILE A 558 40.62 -26.55 5.94
C ILE A 558 41.55 -26.67 7.16
N GLY A 559 42.78 -27.13 6.94
CA GLY A 559 43.78 -27.34 7.99
C GLY A 559 43.84 -28.77 8.54
N GLY A 560 43.04 -29.70 7.98
CA GLY A 560 42.99 -31.09 8.43
C GLY A 560 42.31 -31.24 9.79
N CYS A 561 42.19 -32.49 10.21
CA CYS A 561 41.63 -32.85 11.51
C CYS A 561 42.73 -33.56 12.30
N ARG A 562 43.07 -33.07 13.50
CA ARG A 562 44.01 -33.74 14.41
C ARG A 562 43.25 -34.53 15.45
N GLU A 563 43.78 -35.68 15.85
CA GLU A 563 43.22 -36.42 16.98
C GLU A 563 43.61 -35.74 18.30
N LEU A 564 42.65 -35.61 19.22
CA LEU A 564 42.84 -35.06 20.57
C LEU A 564 43.32 -36.15 21.53
N THR A 565 44.26 -35.80 22.41
CA THR A 565 44.74 -36.74 23.43
C THR A 565 43.69 -36.97 24.53
N LYS A 566 43.87 -38.02 25.34
CA LYS A 566 42.95 -38.34 26.44
C LYS A 566 42.85 -37.20 27.46
N GLU A 567 43.97 -36.53 27.73
CA GLU A 567 44.06 -35.40 28.65
C GLU A 567 43.30 -34.17 28.12
N GLU A 568 43.40 -33.90 26.82
CA GLU A 568 42.65 -32.81 26.15
C GLU A 568 41.14 -33.09 26.17
N ILE A 569 40.73 -34.35 26.03
CA ILE A 569 39.31 -34.77 26.10
C ILE A 569 38.75 -34.55 27.51
N GLU A 570 39.52 -34.87 28.55
CA GLU A 570 39.13 -34.67 29.95
C GLU A 570 39.09 -33.19 30.34
N ALA A 571 39.92 -32.34 29.73
CA ALA A 571 39.88 -30.89 29.93
C ALA A 571 38.63 -30.21 29.35
N LEU A 572 37.90 -30.87 28.43
CA LEU A 572 36.72 -30.31 27.79
C LEU A 572 35.47 -30.33 28.70
N PRO A 573 34.47 -29.45 28.50
CA PRO A 573 33.23 -29.47 29.27
C PRO A 573 32.48 -30.81 29.15
N LEU A 574 31.81 -31.25 30.24
CA LEU A 574 31.11 -32.55 30.32
C LEU A 574 30.17 -32.87 29.14
N HIS A 575 29.39 -31.89 28.67
CA HIS A 575 28.47 -32.06 27.53
C HIS A 575 29.19 -32.18 26.18
N MET A 576 30.47 -31.80 26.13
CA MET A 576 31.35 -31.99 25.00
C MET A 576 32.15 -33.29 25.12
N ARG A 577 32.17 -34.00 26.26
CA ARG A 577 32.96 -35.25 26.42
C ARG A 577 32.32 -36.50 25.79
N LYS A 578 31.00 -36.48 25.50
CA LYS A 578 30.26 -37.60 24.89
C LYS A 578 30.04 -37.36 23.39
N THR A 579 30.15 -38.40 22.56
CA THR A 579 29.93 -38.32 21.10
C THR A 579 28.80 -39.24 20.64
N ASN A 580 28.21 -38.94 19.47
CA ASN A 580 27.29 -39.82 18.74
C ASN A 580 28.01 -40.57 17.59
N SER A 581 29.35 -40.63 17.59
CA SER A 581 30.14 -41.31 16.56
C SER A 581 30.14 -42.83 16.83
N PRO A 582 30.02 -43.69 15.80
CA PRO A 582 30.18 -45.14 15.94
C PRO A 582 31.62 -45.56 16.31
N PHE A 583 32.58 -44.62 16.31
CA PHE A 583 33.95 -44.80 16.81
C PHE A 583 34.15 -44.00 18.11
N PRO A 584 33.97 -44.61 19.30
CA PRO A 584 33.96 -43.90 20.57
C PRO A 584 35.33 -43.31 20.99
N SER A 585 36.42 -43.71 20.33
CA SER A 585 37.79 -43.43 20.78
C SER A 585 38.50 -42.27 20.08
N ILE A 586 37.98 -41.73 18.98
CA ILE A 586 38.70 -40.77 18.13
C ILE A 586 37.99 -39.43 18.15
N ARG A 587 38.50 -38.48 18.94
CA ARG A 587 38.00 -37.11 18.94
C ARG A 587 38.89 -36.25 18.07
N MET A 588 38.34 -35.73 16.98
CA MET A 588 39.07 -34.89 16.05
C MET A 588 38.86 -33.40 16.36
N ASP A 589 39.94 -32.65 16.47
CA ASP A 589 39.99 -31.19 16.42
C ASP A 589 40.20 -30.78 14.96
N CYS A 590 39.11 -30.39 14.32
CA CYS A 590 39.08 -29.95 12.93
C CYS A 590 39.00 -28.43 12.87
N GLY A 591 39.72 -27.83 11.92
CA GLY A 591 39.54 -26.41 11.57
C GLY A 591 38.06 -26.14 11.23
N ARG A 592 37.52 -24.98 11.62
CA ARG A 592 36.08 -24.72 11.43
C ARG A 592 35.67 -24.56 9.98
N GLU A 593 36.54 -23.97 9.15
CA GLU A 593 36.24 -23.71 7.74
C GLU A 593 36.33 -24.99 6.90
N ARG A 594 35.52 -25.07 5.83
CA ARG A 594 35.50 -26.20 4.89
C ARG A 594 35.96 -25.80 3.49
N PHE A 595 36.44 -26.77 2.71
CA PHE A 595 36.85 -26.54 1.33
C PHE A 595 35.64 -26.19 0.44
N PRO A 596 35.79 -25.26 -0.53
CA PRO A 596 34.81 -25.13 -1.59
C PRO A 596 34.81 -26.39 -2.47
N VAL A 597 33.68 -26.65 -3.12
CA VAL A 597 33.52 -27.79 -4.04
C VAL A 597 33.50 -27.25 -5.46
N TYR A 598 34.46 -27.65 -6.28
CA TYR A 598 34.46 -27.42 -7.70
C TYR A 598 33.63 -28.49 -8.40
N VAL A 599 32.77 -28.08 -9.33
CA VAL A 599 31.86 -29.00 -10.03
C VAL A 599 31.90 -28.71 -11.52
N GLU A 600 32.10 -29.77 -12.30
CA GLU A 600 31.88 -29.80 -13.74
C GLU A 600 30.72 -30.73 -14.08
N VAL A 601 29.85 -30.28 -14.98
CA VAL A 601 28.78 -31.11 -15.55
C VAL A 601 28.96 -31.10 -17.05
N ASP A 602 29.18 -32.29 -17.61
CA ASP A 602 29.18 -32.52 -19.04
C ASP A 602 27.87 -33.21 -19.43
N LEU A 603 27.26 -32.73 -20.52
CA LEU A 603 26.05 -33.27 -21.09
C LEU A 603 26.30 -33.57 -22.57
N ASP A 604 26.16 -34.83 -22.97
CA ASP A 604 26.49 -35.33 -24.31
C ASP A 604 27.91 -34.91 -24.76
N ASP A 605 28.90 -35.19 -23.90
CA ASP A 605 30.32 -34.83 -24.06
C ASP A 605 30.62 -33.32 -24.16
N LYS A 606 29.65 -32.45 -23.86
CA LYS A 606 29.84 -30.99 -23.81
C LYS A 606 29.75 -30.48 -22.40
N ASN A 607 30.78 -29.75 -21.96
CA ASN A 607 30.73 -29.07 -20.68
C ASN A 607 29.64 -27.99 -20.68
N VAL A 608 28.62 -28.17 -19.84
CA VAL A 608 27.50 -27.23 -19.68
C VAL A 608 27.58 -26.42 -18.40
N LEU A 609 28.39 -26.85 -17.44
CA LEU A 609 28.61 -26.16 -16.17
C LEU A 609 30.04 -26.38 -15.67
N SER A 610 30.72 -25.28 -15.29
CA SER A 610 31.95 -25.28 -14.51
C SER A 610 31.83 -24.21 -13.43
N LYS A 611 31.67 -24.61 -12.16
CA LYS A 611 31.38 -23.67 -11.07
C LYS A 611 31.95 -24.11 -9.72
N ILE A 612 32.37 -23.13 -8.93
CA ILE A 612 32.82 -23.33 -7.54
C ILE A 612 31.66 -22.98 -6.60
N TYR A 613 31.31 -23.92 -5.72
CA TYR A 613 30.34 -23.74 -4.66
C TYR A 613 31.04 -23.59 -3.32
N TYR A 614 30.69 -22.54 -2.58
CA TYR A 614 31.29 -22.23 -1.28
C TYR A 614 30.47 -22.81 -0.13
N PRO A 615 31.10 -23.18 1.00
CA PRO A 615 30.41 -23.64 2.19
C PRO A 615 29.45 -22.58 2.73
N ALA A 616 28.27 -23.01 3.17
CA ALA A 616 27.34 -22.14 3.88
C ALA A 616 27.94 -21.73 5.24
N GLY A 617 27.49 -20.58 5.77
CA GLY A 617 27.96 -20.06 7.06
C GLY A 617 28.70 -18.74 6.88
N LEU A 618 28.46 -17.77 7.77
CA LEU A 618 29.35 -16.59 7.89
C LEU A 618 30.81 -17.02 8.12
N ARG A 619 31.00 -18.17 8.77
CA ARG A 619 32.30 -18.78 9.07
C ARG A 619 32.68 -19.91 8.11
N LYS A 620 31.93 -20.13 7.02
CA LYS A 620 32.17 -21.18 6.02
C LYS A 620 32.34 -22.60 6.62
N ASP A 621 31.60 -22.88 7.68
CA ASP A 621 31.66 -24.11 8.47
C ASP A 621 30.50 -25.09 8.19
N GLY A 622 29.48 -24.62 7.47
CA GLY A 622 28.32 -25.38 7.05
C GLY A 622 28.55 -26.22 5.78
N PRO A 623 27.58 -27.05 5.39
CA PRO A 623 27.64 -27.82 4.16
C PRO A 623 27.65 -26.92 2.91
N VAL A 624 28.18 -27.46 1.82
CA VAL A 624 28.13 -26.90 0.48
C VAL A 624 26.85 -27.37 -0.20
N PHE A 625 26.14 -26.44 -0.82
CA PHE A 625 24.91 -26.70 -1.56
C PHE A 625 25.08 -26.28 -3.01
N ALA A 626 24.63 -27.13 -3.94
CA ALA A 626 24.41 -26.74 -5.33
C ALA A 626 22.94 -26.96 -5.72
N TYR A 627 22.45 -26.08 -6.58
CA TYR A 627 21.18 -26.20 -7.28
C TYR A 627 21.34 -25.49 -8.62
N GLU A 628 21.23 -26.23 -9.72
CA GLU A 628 21.30 -25.69 -11.08
C GLU A 628 20.18 -26.28 -11.94
N GLU A 629 19.64 -25.45 -12.83
CA GLU A 629 18.62 -25.83 -13.80
C GLU A 629 19.24 -25.81 -15.20
N ILE A 630 19.36 -26.99 -15.82
CA ILE A 630 19.99 -27.17 -17.13
C ILE A 630 18.89 -27.48 -18.16
N PRO A 631 18.58 -26.54 -19.07
CA PRO A 631 17.57 -26.77 -20.09
C PRO A 631 18.11 -27.70 -21.19
N VAL A 632 17.38 -28.76 -21.49
CA VAL A 632 17.74 -29.78 -22.49
C VAL A 632 16.62 -29.97 -23.52
N VAL A 633 16.95 -30.58 -24.66
CA VAL A 633 15.93 -31.08 -25.60
C VAL A 633 15.34 -32.38 -25.05
N PRO A 634 14.13 -32.80 -25.43
CA PRO A 634 13.61 -34.10 -25.04
C PRO A 634 14.41 -35.24 -25.70
N GLY A 635 14.69 -36.30 -24.95
CA GLY A 635 15.41 -37.49 -25.42
C GLY A 635 16.43 -38.04 -24.42
N MET A 636 17.24 -38.98 -24.90
CA MET A 636 18.33 -39.60 -24.14
C MET A 636 19.53 -38.66 -24.06
N HIS A 637 19.98 -38.38 -22.84
CA HIS A 637 21.17 -37.57 -22.56
C HIS A 637 22.16 -38.35 -21.70
N GLU A 638 23.44 -38.24 -22.02
CA GLU A 638 24.53 -38.74 -21.20
C GLU A 638 25.04 -37.63 -20.28
N VAL A 639 24.86 -37.81 -18.97
CA VAL A 639 25.23 -36.80 -17.97
C VAL A 639 26.42 -37.29 -17.16
N LYS A 640 27.49 -36.49 -17.16
CA LYS A 640 28.71 -36.76 -16.40
C LYS A 640 28.99 -35.62 -15.44
N VAL A 641 28.98 -35.89 -14.14
CA VAL A 641 29.28 -34.90 -13.09
C VAL A 641 30.61 -35.24 -12.44
N ARG A 642 31.51 -34.25 -12.39
CA ARG A 642 32.82 -34.38 -11.75
C ARG A 642 32.93 -33.34 -10.64
N MET A 643 33.30 -33.77 -9.44
CA MET A 643 33.34 -32.91 -8.24
C MET A 643 34.71 -33.01 -7.55
N GLY A 644 35.26 -31.89 -7.12
CA GLY A 644 36.57 -31.80 -6.47
C GLY A 644 36.58 -30.88 -5.26
N GLU A 645 37.26 -31.30 -4.19
CA GLU A 645 37.44 -30.57 -2.94
C GLU A 645 38.90 -30.11 -2.80
N SER A 646 39.29 -29.05 -3.52
CA SER A 646 40.70 -28.63 -3.59
C SER A 646 40.89 -27.11 -3.41
N LYS A 647 42.09 -26.75 -2.94
CA LYS A 647 42.59 -25.36 -2.87
C LYS A 647 43.36 -24.94 -4.12
N GLU A 648 43.88 -25.90 -4.89
CA GLU A 648 44.95 -25.71 -5.89
C GLU A 648 44.55 -26.01 -7.35
N GLY A 649 43.29 -26.33 -7.64
CA GLY A 649 42.80 -26.57 -9.00
C GLY A 649 41.85 -27.78 -9.11
N PRO A 650 41.40 -28.14 -10.34
CA PRO A 650 40.37 -29.15 -10.56
C PRO A 650 40.94 -30.58 -10.45
N ALA A 651 41.28 -31.00 -9.23
CA ALA A 651 41.41 -32.41 -8.91
C ALA A 651 40.01 -32.93 -8.57
N PHE A 652 39.48 -33.87 -9.34
CA PHE A 652 38.15 -34.44 -9.12
C PHE A 652 38.24 -35.64 -8.18
N ASP A 653 37.60 -35.53 -7.02
CA ASP A 653 37.50 -36.59 -6.02
C ASP A 653 36.33 -37.55 -6.33
N TYR A 654 35.28 -37.05 -7.00
CA TYR A 654 34.07 -37.82 -7.30
C TYR A 654 33.69 -37.67 -8.77
N THR A 655 33.26 -38.79 -9.38
CA THR A 655 32.71 -38.81 -10.74
C THR A 655 31.42 -39.61 -10.73
N PHE A 656 30.39 -39.07 -11.36
CA PHE A 656 29.09 -39.69 -11.57
C PHE A 656 28.77 -39.65 -13.06
N GLU A 657 28.27 -40.75 -13.60
CA GLU A 657 27.96 -40.89 -15.03
C GLU A 657 26.68 -41.72 -15.17
N GLU A 658 25.65 -41.15 -15.79
CA GLU A 658 24.35 -41.79 -15.97
C GLU A 658 23.72 -41.37 -17.31
N LYS A 659 23.01 -42.31 -17.94
CA LYS A 659 22.18 -42.04 -19.12
C LYS A 659 20.74 -41.84 -18.69
N ILE A 660 20.20 -40.68 -19.01
CA ILE A 660 18.88 -40.25 -18.53
C ILE A 660 17.99 -40.00 -19.73
N ASP A 661 16.81 -40.62 -19.74
CA ASP A 661 15.75 -40.29 -20.68
C ASP A 661 14.91 -39.13 -20.14
N VAL A 662 14.79 -38.06 -20.93
CA VAL A 662 14.02 -36.88 -20.55
C VAL A 662 12.83 -36.72 -21.49
N GLU A 663 11.63 -37.02 -20.97
CA GLU A 663 10.39 -36.84 -21.71
C GLU A 663 10.18 -35.37 -22.13
N ALA A 664 9.32 -35.13 -23.13
CA ALA A 664 8.94 -33.78 -23.53
C ALA A 664 8.24 -33.03 -22.38
N ARG A 665 8.76 -31.84 -22.03
CA ARG A 665 8.36 -31.06 -20.83
C ARG A 665 8.69 -31.75 -19.50
N GLY A 666 9.44 -32.85 -19.52
CA GLY A 666 9.85 -33.57 -18.33
C GLY A 666 10.87 -32.79 -17.51
N VAL A 667 10.83 -33.01 -16.20
CA VAL A 667 11.82 -32.52 -15.25
C VAL A 667 12.45 -33.73 -14.57
N VAL A 668 13.75 -33.93 -14.79
CA VAL A 668 14.52 -34.97 -14.10
C VAL A 668 15.43 -34.33 -13.06
N VAL A 669 15.50 -34.93 -11.87
CA VAL A 669 16.34 -34.46 -10.76
C VAL A 669 17.51 -35.42 -10.57
N ILE A 670 18.72 -34.88 -10.60
CA ILE A 670 19.94 -35.59 -10.22
C ILE A 670 20.35 -35.05 -8.84
N ASP A 671 20.06 -35.82 -7.79
CA ASP A 671 20.47 -35.50 -6.42
C ASP A 671 21.63 -36.41 -5.97
N LEU A 672 22.84 -35.85 -5.92
CA LEU A 672 24.03 -36.58 -5.50
C LEU A 672 24.24 -36.59 -3.97
N SER A 673 23.30 -36.06 -3.18
CA SER A 673 23.43 -35.95 -1.73
C SER A 673 23.56 -37.32 -1.02
N THR A 674 22.99 -38.39 -1.58
CA THR A 674 23.07 -39.75 -1.02
C THR A 674 24.40 -40.42 -1.36
N MET A 675 24.89 -40.29 -2.60
CA MET A 675 26.18 -40.84 -3.03
C MET A 675 27.35 -40.26 -2.23
N LEU A 676 27.31 -38.95 -1.96
CA LEU A 676 28.35 -38.26 -1.20
C LEU A 676 28.33 -38.58 0.31
N LYS A 677 27.24 -39.17 0.82
CA LYS A 677 27.17 -39.69 2.19
C LYS A 677 27.77 -41.09 2.33
N SER A 678 27.74 -41.90 1.27
CA SER A 678 28.30 -43.27 1.29
C SER A 678 29.81 -43.34 1.13
N SER A 679 30.47 -42.22 0.79
CA SER A 679 31.92 -42.10 0.61
C SER A 679 32.66 -41.55 1.85
N LEU A 680 31.97 -41.43 2.99
CA LEU A 680 32.50 -40.91 4.26
C LEU A 680 32.69 -42.01 5.31
#